data_AF-A0A1G4VZ11-F1
#
_entry.id   AF-A0A1G4VZ11-F1
#
_cell.length_a   1.000
_cell.length_b   1.000
_cell.length_c   1.000
_cell.angle_alpha   90.00
_cell.angle_beta   90.00
_cell.angle_gamma   90.00
#
_symmetry.space_group_name_H-M   'P 1'
#
loop_
_entity.id
_entity.type
_entity.pdbx_description
1 polymer ?
#
loop_
_entity_poly.entity_id
_entity_poly.type
_entity_poly.pdbx_seq_one_letter_code
_entity_poly.pdbx_strand_id
1 'polypeptide(L)'
;MKKKLLSVILAAAMVLSFAGCEKKAPVSESVSSTEVSASVSESVEEPVVEEVDPDIVPEFQLLALEGKEYGVDYESLYDHVGKDITIADVTEDPDTGFAYITVDGEQKLLGLDFLSFAMVYNTEPAGEYKTSEEVYAAWWKYYITRWNALLPEVPLYSNEYYDLYNAQIKGVEEHPTNPYWSPSDALIDWSSEKADNDIILGSSTELSGQFRYAQFGKPSPGSSDLDIQYLTTGLETVSRTKEGGYEWNDTVVASHDEVVNADGTKTFTIKVKDDLKFSDGSAVTAKDFIARTMVFSSSVFTAASTRQVNNEPLLGFSEYTKYDGTEGSGSKVFEALHLIDDYTFSVTIGSDFIPYFYDINYASFTPDFKDMWLQGSDIVDDGEGCYLTDDFYEKSGDEFKHAALIKDVCTNTSKEAYAKYPYSGPYVVVSFDTADSTAVLARNEYFKGNYEGTKPSIDKIVYKRVIAATQLEDFKAGGLDVIAAITGGAATDEAIGLADGSDGKYVYTHYSRAGYGKLGFRADFGPAQFSAVRQAIAFCMNRGQFAKDFTGGYGGVVDGPYYTGSWMYKEAVKQGMVLNAYATSADSAIEVLKAGGWNYAADGSEYVEGVRYKKIPAEYATDKVKEYQSVDGAYKTTEVNGDYYMPLVINWYGTADNEFTDLLQTGFKTNENVTAAGMVVYNTIGDFAPMLDELYQAAVYGYYSGTPMYCAFNFATGFNSAVYDYAYGLTINPAMYDDYSQYYLKDYADVYLLK
;
A
#
# COMPACT_ATOMS: atom_id res chain seq x y z
N MET A 1 -16.82 -4.23 -25.56
CA MET A 1 -16.04 -5.26 -24.84
C MET A 1 -14.72 -5.46 -25.59
N LYS A 2 -13.76 -4.55 -25.39
CA LYS A 2 -12.42 -4.65 -25.99
C LYS A 2 -11.48 -5.15 -24.90
N LYS A 3 -10.79 -6.25 -25.20
CA LYS A 3 -9.68 -6.81 -24.44
C LYS A 3 -8.57 -5.75 -24.37
N LYS A 4 -8.16 -5.32 -23.17
CA LYS A 4 -6.87 -4.66 -22.93
C LYS A 4 -5.89 -5.76 -22.50
N LEU A 5 -4.75 -5.81 -23.16
CA LEU A 5 -3.66 -6.77 -22.98
C LEU A 5 -2.42 -5.94 -22.62
N LEU A 6 -1.66 -6.41 -21.62
CA LEU A 6 -0.37 -5.91 -21.09
C LEU A 6 -0.40 -4.54 -20.37
N SER A 7 0.32 -4.26 -19.27
CA SER A 7 1.06 -4.93 -18.17
C SER A 7 1.93 -3.78 -17.59
N VAL A 8 2.00 -3.54 -16.27
CA VAL A 8 3.09 -3.99 -15.38
C VAL A 8 2.54 -4.13 -13.96
N ILE A 9 2.84 -5.26 -13.33
CA ILE A 9 2.61 -5.48 -11.90
C ILE A 9 3.76 -4.88 -11.13
N LEU A 10 3.44 -3.85 -10.34
CA LEU A 10 3.86 -3.80 -8.95
C LEU A 10 2.85 -3.05 -8.07
N ALA A 11 1.57 -3.37 -8.27
CA ALA A 11 0.57 -3.22 -7.22
C ALA A 11 0.71 -4.38 -6.22
N ALA A 12 1.81 -4.40 -5.47
CA ALA A 12 1.90 -5.20 -4.25
C ALA A 12 0.95 -4.56 -3.21
N ALA A 13 -0.33 -4.91 -3.32
CA ALA A 13 -1.34 -4.79 -2.29
C ALA A 13 -1.64 -3.36 -1.76
N MET A 14 -2.31 -2.51 -2.55
CA MET A 14 -3.11 -1.43 -1.95
C MET A 14 -4.30 -2.05 -1.19
N VAL A 15 -4.07 -2.41 0.07
CA VAL A 15 -5.11 -2.88 1.00
C VAL A 15 -5.62 -1.69 1.79
N LEU A 16 -6.80 -1.21 1.41
CA LEU A 16 -7.71 -0.54 2.34
C LEU A 16 -8.00 -1.53 3.47
N SER A 17 -7.46 -1.30 4.66
CA SER A 17 -7.87 -2.02 5.87
C SER A 17 -9.12 -1.36 6.46
N PHE A 18 -10.18 -2.15 6.59
CA PHE A 18 -11.50 -1.70 7.05
C PHE A 18 -11.61 -1.85 8.56
N ALA A 19 -11.92 -0.77 9.27
CA ALA A 19 -12.36 -0.82 10.66
C ALA A 19 -13.55 0.13 10.84
N GLY A 20 -14.74 -0.44 11.08
CA GLY A 20 -15.92 0.25 11.59
C GLY A 20 -16.46 -0.55 12.76
N CYS A 21 -16.57 0.06 13.94
CA CYS A 21 -17.20 -0.55 15.10
C CYS A 21 -18.15 0.45 15.73
N GLU A 22 -19.45 0.29 15.43
CA GLU A 22 -20.56 0.95 16.13
C GLU A 22 -20.58 0.56 17.61
N LYS A 23 -20.64 1.53 18.53
CA LYS A 23 -21.37 1.37 19.81
C LYS A 23 -22.01 2.66 20.30
N LYS A 24 -23.25 2.49 20.80
CA LYS A 24 -24.17 3.53 21.33
C LYS A 24 -23.81 3.99 22.75
N ALA A 25 -24.10 5.27 22.99
CA ALA A 25 -23.87 6.09 24.20
C ALA A 25 -24.46 5.53 25.51
N PRO A 26 -23.94 5.95 26.69
CA PRO A 26 -24.52 7.13 27.37
C PRO A 26 -23.62 8.00 28.29
N VAL A 27 -24.02 9.27 28.37
CA VAL A 27 -24.14 10.19 29.53
C VAL A 27 -22.89 10.60 30.34
N SER A 28 -22.71 11.92 30.36
CA SER A 28 -21.72 12.76 31.03
C SER A 28 -21.77 12.76 32.56
N GLU A 29 -20.60 12.83 33.21
CA GLU A 29 -20.40 13.60 34.44
C GLU A 29 -18.94 14.08 34.53
N SER A 30 -18.78 15.38 34.77
CA SER A 30 -17.53 16.14 34.75
C SER A 30 -16.67 15.92 35.99
N VAL A 31 -15.37 15.66 35.83
CA VAL A 31 -14.38 15.85 36.90
C VAL A 31 -13.12 16.50 36.32
N SER A 32 -12.74 17.66 36.86
CA SER A 32 -11.55 18.40 36.46
C SER A 32 -10.27 17.68 36.92
N SER A 33 -9.30 17.55 36.03
CA SER A 33 -7.93 17.16 36.36
C SER A 33 -6.95 18.27 35.98
N THR A 34 -6.00 18.46 36.88
CA THR A 34 -5.04 19.56 36.98
C THR A 34 -3.89 19.35 36.01
N GLU A 35 -3.54 20.42 35.29
CA GLU A 35 -2.40 20.51 34.37
C GLU A 35 -1.06 20.23 35.07
N VAL A 36 -0.19 19.46 34.41
CA VAL A 36 1.25 19.50 34.64
C VAL A 36 1.93 19.84 33.31
N SER A 37 2.36 21.08 33.20
CA SER A 37 3.10 21.64 32.08
C SER A 37 4.55 21.13 32.07
N ALA A 38 5.03 20.67 30.92
CA ALA A 38 6.46 20.58 30.63
C ALA A 38 6.77 21.59 29.50
N SER A 39 7.51 22.63 29.86
CA SER A 39 7.95 23.73 29.02
C SER A 39 9.17 23.34 28.19
N VAL A 40 9.12 23.56 26.87
CA VAL A 40 10.31 23.82 26.04
C VAL A 40 10.05 25.11 25.29
N SER A 41 10.82 26.13 25.64
CA SER A 41 10.83 27.45 25.01
C SER A 41 11.94 27.48 23.96
N GLU A 42 11.61 27.78 22.71
CA GLU A 42 12.56 28.37 21.77
C GLU A 42 11.81 29.30 20.82
N SER A 43 12.46 30.41 20.51
CA SER A 43 11.94 31.62 19.88
C SER A 43 11.50 31.39 18.44
N VAL A 44 10.24 31.73 18.14
CA VAL A 44 9.69 31.81 16.78
C VAL A 44 10.22 33.10 16.13
N GLU A 45 11.16 32.97 15.20
CA GLU A 45 11.36 33.98 14.16
C GLU A 45 10.30 33.76 13.07
N GLU A 46 9.67 34.84 12.63
CA GLU A 46 8.66 34.84 11.57
C GLU A 46 9.24 34.25 10.27
N PRO A 47 8.54 33.34 9.57
CA PRO A 47 9.02 32.86 8.28
C PRO A 47 8.95 34.01 7.27
N VAL A 48 10.10 34.36 6.70
CA VAL A 48 10.19 35.25 5.55
C VAL A 48 9.60 34.50 4.34
N VAL A 49 8.43 34.92 3.90
CA VAL A 49 7.82 34.46 2.65
C VAL A 49 8.42 35.30 1.52
N GLU A 50 9.29 34.70 0.71
CA GLU A 50 9.76 35.33 -0.53
C GLU A 50 8.64 35.36 -1.58
N GLU A 51 8.69 36.38 -2.44
CA GLU A 51 7.71 36.68 -3.49
C GLU A 51 7.52 35.49 -4.44
N VAL A 52 6.28 35.01 -4.54
CA VAL A 52 5.84 34.04 -5.54
C VAL A 52 6.09 34.62 -6.94
N ASP A 53 6.88 33.91 -7.74
CA ASP A 53 7.21 34.25 -9.13
C ASP A 53 5.91 34.59 -9.94
N PRO A 54 5.83 35.73 -10.65
CA PRO A 54 4.60 36.26 -11.25
C PRO A 54 4.03 35.51 -12.46
N ASP A 55 4.48 34.28 -12.77
CA ASP A 55 3.89 33.46 -13.82
C ASP A 55 2.52 32.92 -13.39
N ILE A 56 1.49 33.77 -13.48
CA ILE A 56 0.08 33.39 -13.51
C ILE A 56 -0.21 32.71 -14.87
N VAL A 57 0.38 31.54 -15.09
CA VAL A 57 0.17 30.66 -16.27
C VAL A 57 0.05 29.15 -15.93
N PRO A 58 0.33 28.59 -14.73
CA PRO A 58 0.18 27.14 -14.48
C PRO A 58 -1.22 26.54 -14.39
N GLU A 59 -2.21 27.30 -13.93
CA GLU A 59 -3.42 26.71 -13.33
C GLU A 59 -4.45 26.13 -14.31
N PHE A 60 -4.33 26.45 -15.60
CA PHE A 60 -5.15 25.88 -16.67
C PHE A 60 -4.34 25.02 -17.64
N GLN A 61 -3.04 24.81 -17.41
CA GLN A 61 -2.19 24.18 -18.43
C GLN A 61 -2.56 22.70 -18.69
N LEU A 62 -3.12 22.01 -17.68
CA LEU A 62 -3.69 20.68 -17.88
C LEU A 62 -5.01 20.72 -18.68
N LEU A 63 -5.83 21.76 -18.48
CA LEU A 63 -7.03 21.97 -19.30
C LEU A 63 -6.64 22.39 -20.73
N ALA A 64 -5.50 23.02 -20.92
CA ALA A 64 -4.92 23.30 -22.25
C ALA A 64 -4.46 22.03 -22.99
N LEU A 65 -4.43 20.87 -22.33
CA LEU A 65 -4.25 19.57 -22.99
C LEU A 65 -5.56 19.01 -23.56
N GLU A 66 -6.71 19.64 -23.30
CA GLU A 66 -7.98 19.20 -23.87
C GLU A 66 -7.94 19.27 -25.41
N GLY A 67 -8.26 18.14 -26.05
CA GLY A 67 -8.19 18.00 -27.51
C GLY A 67 -6.79 17.75 -28.08
N LYS A 68 -5.74 17.73 -27.26
CA LYS A 68 -4.39 17.29 -27.65
C LYS A 68 -4.27 15.76 -27.61
N GLU A 69 -3.45 15.20 -28.49
CA GLU A 69 -3.19 13.76 -28.60
C GLU A 69 -1.85 13.38 -27.95
N TYR A 70 -1.88 12.41 -27.03
CA TYR A 70 -0.69 11.87 -26.37
C TYR A 70 0.22 11.14 -27.38
N GLY A 71 1.53 11.39 -27.32
CA GLY A 71 2.52 10.91 -28.28
C GLY A 71 2.55 11.67 -29.61
N VAL A 72 1.69 12.68 -29.78
CA VAL A 72 1.67 13.56 -30.97
C VAL A 72 1.88 15.02 -30.56
N ASP A 73 1.04 15.53 -29.67
CA ASP A 73 1.11 16.92 -29.19
C ASP A 73 1.90 17.06 -27.87
N TYR A 74 1.90 16.00 -27.05
CA TYR A 74 2.60 15.97 -25.78
C TYR A 74 2.86 14.53 -25.32
N GLU A 75 3.80 14.34 -24.41
CA GLU A 75 4.06 13.08 -23.72
C GLU A 75 4.53 13.33 -22.27
N SER A 76 4.69 12.26 -21.47
CA SER A 76 5.30 12.36 -20.15
C SER A 76 6.77 12.77 -20.27
N LEU A 77 7.24 13.66 -19.39
CA LEU A 77 8.64 14.05 -19.29
C LEU A 77 9.54 12.84 -19.06
N TYR A 78 9.04 11.84 -18.31
CA TYR A 78 9.78 10.60 -18.10
C TYR A 78 9.87 9.74 -19.37
N ASP A 79 8.77 9.61 -20.12
CA ASP A 79 8.79 8.93 -21.41
C ASP A 79 9.72 9.62 -22.41
N HIS A 80 9.82 10.95 -22.34
CA HIS A 80 10.65 11.75 -23.23
C HIS A 80 12.16 11.60 -22.96
N VAL A 81 12.60 11.75 -21.70
CA VAL A 81 14.03 11.76 -21.32
C VAL A 81 14.36 10.94 -20.08
N GLY A 82 13.38 10.59 -19.25
CA GLY A 82 13.58 10.09 -17.90
C GLY A 82 14.45 8.84 -17.80
N LYS A 83 14.40 7.93 -18.78
CA LYS A 83 15.21 6.70 -18.81
C LYS A 83 16.73 6.96 -18.88
N ASP A 84 17.13 8.11 -19.40
CA ASP A 84 18.53 8.50 -19.54
C ASP A 84 19.02 9.40 -18.38
N ILE A 85 18.12 9.76 -17.45
CA ILE A 85 18.43 10.67 -16.33
C ILE A 85 18.91 9.89 -15.11
N THR A 86 20.02 10.35 -14.54
CA THR A 86 20.55 9.87 -13.26
C THR A 86 20.30 10.90 -12.16
N ILE A 87 20.45 10.49 -10.90
CA ILE A 87 20.36 11.41 -9.77
C ILE A 87 21.42 12.53 -9.83
N ALA A 88 22.54 12.33 -10.55
CA ALA A 88 23.59 13.34 -10.70
C ALA A 88 23.20 14.48 -11.66
N ASP A 89 22.13 14.29 -12.46
CA ASP A 89 21.60 15.31 -13.37
C ASP A 89 20.59 16.24 -12.68
N VAL A 90 20.17 15.90 -11.46
CA VAL A 90 19.16 16.63 -10.69
C VAL A 90 19.79 17.82 -9.98
N THR A 91 19.12 18.96 -10.07
CA THR A 91 19.39 20.14 -9.25
C THR A 91 18.24 20.33 -8.27
N GLU A 92 18.55 20.41 -6.97
CA GLU A 92 17.59 20.71 -5.91
C GLU A 92 17.61 22.19 -5.58
N ASP A 93 16.42 22.79 -5.50
CA ASP A 93 16.21 24.10 -4.92
C ASP A 93 16.34 23.99 -3.38
N PRO A 94 17.31 24.68 -2.75
CA PRO A 94 17.57 24.54 -1.33
C PRO A 94 16.46 25.12 -0.42
N ASP A 95 15.62 26.00 -0.94
CA ASP A 95 14.57 26.68 -0.16
C ASP A 95 13.25 25.90 -0.23
N THR A 96 12.95 25.31 -1.38
CA THR A 96 11.70 24.56 -1.59
C THR A 96 11.85 23.04 -1.55
N GLY A 97 13.07 22.52 -1.72
CA GLY A 97 13.35 21.10 -1.91
C GLY A 97 12.91 20.55 -3.27
N PHE A 98 12.47 21.40 -4.20
CA PHE A 98 12.02 20.97 -5.52
C PHE A 98 13.19 20.54 -6.41
N ALA A 99 12.95 19.48 -7.18
CA ALA A 99 13.95 18.87 -8.05
C ALA A 99 13.74 19.27 -9.51
N TYR A 100 14.83 19.61 -10.19
CA TYR A 100 14.84 20.05 -11.58
C TYR A 100 15.86 19.28 -12.40
N ILE A 101 15.60 19.16 -13.70
CA ILE A 101 16.58 18.70 -14.70
C ILE A 101 16.68 19.71 -15.84
N THR A 102 17.78 19.66 -16.59
CA THR A 102 17.91 20.46 -17.82
C THR A 102 17.49 19.64 -19.04
N VAL A 103 16.46 20.08 -19.76
CA VAL A 103 16.01 19.49 -21.02
C VAL A 103 15.99 20.57 -22.09
N ASP A 104 16.64 20.34 -23.23
CA ASP A 104 16.76 21.30 -24.33
C ASP A 104 17.31 22.70 -23.92
N GLY A 105 18.12 22.76 -22.85
CA GLY A 105 18.66 24.00 -22.31
C GLY A 105 17.72 24.77 -21.39
N GLU A 106 16.54 24.22 -21.09
CA GLU A 106 15.58 24.77 -20.14
C GLU A 106 15.54 23.92 -18.86
N GLN A 107 15.41 24.59 -17.71
CA GLN A 107 15.14 23.90 -16.45
C GLN A 107 13.69 23.42 -16.43
N LYS A 108 13.49 22.13 -16.15
CA LYS A 108 12.18 21.49 -16.00
C LYS A 108 12.04 20.99 -14.57
N LEU A 109 10.99 21.42 -13.89
CA LEU A 109 10.57 20.87 -12.61
C LEU A 109 10.16 19.41 -12.81
N LEU A 110 10.56 18.52 -11.90
CA LEU A 110 10.16 17.12 -11.93
C LEU A 110 8.78 16.94 -11.29
N GLY A 111 7.86 16.33 -12.04
CA GLY A 111 6.51 16.00 -11.56
C GLY A 111 6.42 14.64 -10.90
N LEU A 112 5.25 14.32 -10.37
CA LEU A 112 5.01 13.08 -9.63
C LEU A 112 5.15 11.82 -10.50
N ASP A 113 4.79 11.86 -11.80
CA ASP A 113 4.99 10.74 -12.72
C ASP A 113 6.49 10.46 -12.85
N PHE A 114 7.27 11.47 -13.23
CA PHE A 114 8.72 11.36 -13.37
C PHE A 114 9.38 10.83 -12.10
N LEU A 115 9.07 11.47 -10.96
CA LEU A 115 9.68 11.12 -9.68
C LEU A 115 9.31 9.70 -9.25
N SER A 116 8.06 9.27 -9.47
CA SER A 116 7.62 7.92 -9.12
C SER A 116 8.31 6.83 -9.92
N PHE A 117 8.58 7.07 -11.21
CA PHE A 117 9.35 6.14 -12.05
C PHE A 117 10.84 6.17 -11.70
N ALA A 118 11.46 7.35 -11.65
CA ALA A 118 12.89 7.49 -11.37
C ALA A 118 13.26 6.86 -10.01
N MET A 119 12.37 6.96 -9.02
CA MET A 119 12.53 6.35 -7.70
C MET A 119 12.81 4.85 -7.74
N VAL A 120 12.23 4.11 -8.69
CA VAL A 120 12.39 2.65 -8.75
C VAL A 120 13.15 2.15 -9.98
N TYR A 121 13.30 2.97 -11.02
CA TYR A 121 14.00 2.59 -12.26
C TYR A 121 15.37 3.27 -12.43
N ASN A 122 15.64 4.39 -11.75
CA ASN A 122 16.87 5.19 -11.95
C ASN A 122 17.77 5.19 -10.69
N THR A 123 17.99 4.02 -10.11
CA THR A 123 18.66 3.89 -8.80
C THR A 123 20.15 3.56 -8.89
N GLU A 124 20.76 3.72 -10.06
CA GLU A 124 22.21 3.50 -10.20
C GLU A 124 23.01 4.53 -9.37
N PRO A 125 24.01 4.09 -8.56
CA PRO A 125 24.86 5.00 -7.79
C PRO A 125 25.56 6.03 -8.66
N ALA A 126 25.35 7.32 -8.38
CA ALA A 126 25.96 8.43 -9.10
C ALA A 126 26.16 9.66 -8.22
N GLY A 127 27.09 10.53 -8.61
CA GLY A 127 27.36 11.79 -7.90
C GLY A 127 27.87 11.56 -6.47
N GLU A 128 27.20 12.17 -5.49
CA GLU A 128 27.54 12.01 -4.07
C GLU A 128 27.05 10.70 -3.46
N TYR A 129 25.95 10.14 -4.00
CA TYR A 129 25.37 8.88 -3.55
C TYR A 129 26.20 7.68 -4.02
N LYS A 130 26.43 6.73 -3.12
CA LYS A 130 27.36 5.58 -3.27
C LYS A 130 26.65 4.25 -3.35
N THR A 131 25.40 4.15 -2.90
CA THR A 131 24.61 2.92 -2.99
C THR A 131 23.26 3.18 -3.66
N SER A 132 22.62 2.10 -4.14
CA SER A 132 21.30 2.17 -4.77
C SER A 132 20.24 2.66 -3.78
N GLU A 133 20.36 2.28 -2.51
CA GLU A 133 19.47 2.72 -1.43
C GLU A 133 19.58 4.23 -1.16
N GLU A 134 20.79 4.79 -1.22
CA GLU A 134 21.01 6.24 -1.06
C GLU A 134 20.37 7.01 -2.23
N VAL A 135 20.50 6.50 -3.46
CA VAL A 135 19.86 7.09 -4.66
C VAL A 135 18.34 6.97 -4.61
N TYR A 136 17.82 5.79 -4.25
CA TYR A 136 16.40 5.57 -4.03
C TYR A 136 15.82 6.57 -3.02
N ALA A 137 16.49 6.73 -1.87
CA ALA A 137 16.05 7.66 -0.83
C ALA A 137 16.04 9.12 -1.31
N ALA A 138 16.96 9.50 -2.20
CA ALA A 138 17.01 10.84 -2.80
C ALA A 138 15.83 11.07 -3.75
N TRP A 139 15.53 10.12 -4.64
CA TRP A 139 14.34 10.20 -5.48
C TRP A 139 13.05 10.20 -4.67
N TRP A 140 12.98 9.36 -3.64
CA TRP A 140 11.86 9.29 -2.71
C TRP A 140 11.67 10.62 -1.97
N LYS A 141 12.75 11.27 -1.53
CA LYS A 141 12.73 12.63 -0.93
C LYS A 141 12.05 13.61 -1.88
N TYR A 142 12.45 13.65 -3.15
CA TYR A 142 11.88 14.55 -4.15
C TYR A 142 10.41 14.24 -4.43
N TYR A 143 10.06 12.96 -4.57
CA TYR A 143 8.67 12.52 -4.73
C TYR A 143 7.78 13.00 -3.57
N ILE A 144 8.19 12.77 -2.31
CA ILE A 144 7.42 13.19 -1.13
C ILE A 144 7.35 14.71 -1.01
N THR A 145 8.42 15.42 -1.36
CA THR A 145 8.44 16.90 -1.36
C THR A 145 7.43 17.46 -2.37
N ARG A 146 7.42 16.92 -3.60
CA ARG A 146 6.45 17.30 -4.63
C ARG A 146 5.02 16.92 -4.23
N TRP A 147 4.84 15.74 -3.65
CA TRP A 147 3.54 15.27 -3.15
C TRP A 147 3.01 16.18 -2.05
N ASN A 148 3.85 16.54 -1.07
CA ASN A 148 3.50 17.45 0.02
C ASN A 148 3.16 18.86 -0.49
N ALA A 149 3.81 19.34 -1.54
CA ALA A 149 3.44 20.62 -2.16
C ALA A 149 2.10 20.57 -2.89
N LEU A 150 1.79 19.46 -3.58
CA LEU A 150 0.54 19.32 -4.32
C LEU A 150 -0.66 18.92 -3.45
N LEU A 151 -0.41 18.34 -2.26
CA LEU A 151 -1.41 17.76 -1.37
C LEU A 151 -2.50 16.99 -2.12
N PRO A 152 -2.18 15.92 -2.88
CA PRO A 152 -3.21 15.10 -3.52
C PRO A 152 -4.22 14.54 -2.51
N GLU A 153 -3.82 14.45 -1.25
CA GLU A 153 -4.62 14.11 -0.08
C GLU A 153 -4.13 14.94 1.12
N VAL A 154 -4.97 15.12 2.14
CA VAL A 154 -4.56 15.75 3.41
C VAL A 154 -4.55 14.68 4.51
N PRO A 155 -3.37 14.20 4.94
CA PRO A 155 -3.27 13.34 6.11
C PRO A 155 -3.69 14.10 7.38
N LEU A 156 -4.45 13.41 8.24
CA LEU A 156 -5.03 13.99 9.45
C LEU A 156 -4.60 13.29 10.73
N TYR A 157 -4.29 12.00 10.67
CA TYR A 157 -3.72 11.27 11.80
C TYR A 157 -2.97 10.02 11.34
N SER A 158 -1.99 9.60 12.13
CA SER A 158 -1.39 8.27 12.14
C SER A 158 -1.41 7.77 13.58
N ASN A 159 -1.76 6.50 13.76
CA ASN A 159 -1.95 5.89 15.08
C ASN A 159 -0.63 5.34 15.62
N GLU A 160 -0.45 5.38 16.93
CA GLU A 160 0.39 4.41 17.63
C GLU A 160 -0.45 3.17 17.90
N TYR A 161 0.09 2.00 17.56
CA TYR A 161 -0.48 0.70 17.88
C TYR A 161 0.22 0.13 19.10
N TYR A 162 -0.57 -0.43 20.01
CA TYR A 162 -0.09 -1.11 21.20
C TYR A 162 -0.38 -2.60 21.09
N ASP A 163 0.62 -3.39 21.43
CA ASP A 163 0.49 -4.83 21.54
C ASP A 163 0.65 -5.22 23.02
N LEU A 164 -0.33 -5.95 23.55
CA LEU A 164 -0.38 -6.41 24.94
C LEU A 164 -0.05 -7.90 25.01
N TYR A 165 0.84 -8.28 25.93
CA TYR A 165 1.36 -9.63 26.06
C TYR A 165 1.23 -10.18 27.47
N ASN A 166 0.95 -11.48 27.57
CA ASN A 166 1.20 -12.24 28.79
C ASN A 166 2.72 -12.26 29.04
N ALA A 167 3.17 -11.80 30.22
CA ALA A 167 4.60 -11.68 30.52
C ALA A 167 5.35 -13.03 30.58
N GLN A 168 4.63 -14.16 30.53
CA GLN A 168 5.24 -15.48 30.33
C GLN A 168 5.74 -15.70 28.90
N ILE A 169 5.31 -14.88 27.94
CA ILE A 169 5.90 -14.82 26.60
C ILE A 169 7.10 -13.87 26.66
N LYS A 170 8.29 -14.38 26.35
CA LYS A 170 9.57 -13.67 26.43
C LYS A 170 10.10 -13.35 25.05
N GLY A 171 10.98 -12.35 24.95
CA GLY A 171 11.55 -11.88 23.69
C GLY A 171 10.74 -10.77 23.02
N VAL A 172 9.59 -10.39 23.57
CA VAL A 172 8.69 -9.39 22.98
C VAL A 172 9.25 -7.97 23.01
N GLU A 173 10.16 -7.65 23.94
CA GLU A 173 10.81 -6.34 24.01
C GLU A 173 12.06 -6.29 23.12
N GLU A 174 12.82 -7.39 23.08
CA GLU A 174 14.03 -7.53 22.26
C GLU A 174 13.72 -7.70 20.76
N HIS A 175 12.59 -8.34 20.46
CA HIS A 175 12.10 -8.62 19.11
C HIS A 175 10.62 -8.19 19.00
N PRO A 176 10.34 -6.88 19.08
CA PRO A 176 8.98 -6.38 19.08
C PRO A 176 8.32 -6.55 17.72
N THR A 177 7.00 -6.55 17.73
CA THR A 177 6.21 -6.35 16.52
C THR A 177 6.41 -4.94 15.99
N ASN A 178 6.15 -4.79 14.68
CA ASN A 178 6.16 -3.49 14.02
C ASN A 178 5.19 -3.52 12.82
N PRO A 179 4.99 -2.42 12.07
CA PRO A 179 4.03 -2.40 10.96
C PRO A 179 4.27 -3.43 9.86
N TYR A 180 5.51 -3.90 9.75
CA TYR A 180 5.95 -4.91 8.81
C TYR A 180 6.27 -6.25 9.48
N TRP A 181 6.11 -6.39 10.79
CA TRP A 181 6.48 -7.61 11.50
C TRP A 181 5.38 -7.93 12.51
N SER A 182 4.40 -8.71 12.07
CA SER A 182 3.22 -9.06 12.85
C SER A 182 3.59 -10.01 14.01
N PRO A 183 2.68 -10.28 14.97
CA PRO A 183 2.91 -11.33 15.95
C PRO A 183 3.26 -12.69 15.32
N SER A 184 2.69 -13.00 14.16
CA SER A 184 2.97 -14.25 13.43
C SER A 184 4.39 -14.32 12.86
N ASP A 185 4.98 -13.16 12.53
CA ASP A 185 6.37 -13.08 12.08
C ASP A 185 7.33 -13.04 13.29
N ALA A 186 7.00 -12.26 14.32
CA ALA A 186 7.84 -11.99 15.48
C ALA A 186 8.01 -13.21 16.41
N LEU A 187 6.99 -14.08 16.52
CA LEU A 187 7.01 -15.19 17.48
C LEU A 187 8.13 -16.20 17.26
N ILE A 188 8.77 -16.21 16.09
CA ILE A 188 9.93 -17.07 15.83
C ILE A 188 11.09 -16.77 16.78
N ASP A 189 11.23 -15.51 17.21
CA ASP A 189 12.25 -15.04 18.14
C ASP A 189 11.76 -15.04 19.61
N TRP A 190 10.50 -15.40 19.84
CA TRP A 190 9.91 -15.43 21.17
C TRP A 190 10.03 -16.81 21.81
N SER A 191 9.84 -16.85 23.13
CA SER A 191 9.72 -18.09 23.91
C SER A 191 8.59 -18.03 24.92
N SER A 192 8.15 -19.20 25.41
CA SER A 192 7.06 -19.33 26.36
C SER A 192 7.53 -20.01 27.65
N GLU A 193 7.39 -19.31 28.78
CA GLU A 193 7.59 -19.85 30.14
C GLU A 193 6.31 -20.48 30.71
N LYS A 194 5.25 -20.62 29.92
CA LYS A 194 4.05 -21.36 30.32
C LYS A 194 4.38 -22.84 30.48
N ALA A 195 3.64 -23.53 31.33
CA ALA A 195 3.88 -24.94 31.63
C ALA A 195 3.71 -25.87 30.42
N ASP A 196 2.91 -25.46 29.44
CA ASP A 196 2.70 -26.15 28.17
C ASP A 196 3.63 -25.67 27.05
N ASN A 197 4.43 -24.61 27.28
CA ASN A 197 5.27 -23.94 26.29
C ASN A 197 4.49 -23.41 25.06
N ASP A 198 3.18 -23.19 25.20
CA ASP A 198 2.30 -22.78 24.11
C ASP A 198 2.08 -21.27 24.09
N ILE A 199 1.57 -20.76 22.96
CA ILE A 199 1.07 -19.39 22.79
C ILE A 199 -0.35 -19.39 22.19
N ILE A 200 -1.20 -18.46 22.64
CA ILE A 200 -2.53 -18.24 22.10
C ILE A 200 -2.59 -16.85 21.43
N LEU A 201 -2.74 -16.83 20.11
CA LEU A 201 -2.84 -15.62 19.29
C LEU A 201 -4.30 -15.36 18.89
N GLY A 202 -4.66 -14.08 18.88
CA GLY A 202 -5.98 -13.61 18.47
C GLY A 202 -5.92 -12.73 17.22
N SER A 203 -6.93 -12.82 16.37
CA SER A 203 -7.14 -11.87 15.27
C SER A 203 -8.60 -11.48 15.11
N SER A 204 -8.85 -10.23 14.73
CA SER A 204 -10.19 -9.70 14.48
C SER A 204 -10.80 -10.23 13.18
N THR A 205 -9.98 -10.76 12.27
CA THR A 205 -10.44 -11.38 11.02
C THR A 205 -10.82 -12.85 11.22
N GLU A 206 -11.85 -13.30 10.51
CA GLU A 206 -12.33 -14.69 10.57
C GLU A 206 -11.41 -15.63 9.78
N LEU A 207 -11.15 -16.81 10.34
CA LEU A 207 -10.40 -17.87 9.67
C LEU A 207 -11.32 -18.61 8.70
N SER A 208 -10.89 -18.78 7.44
CA SER A 208 -11.62 -19.57 6.46
C SER A 208 -11.01 -20.96 6.22
N GLY A 209 -9.77 -21.18 6.67
CA GLY A 209 -9.06 -22.45 6.51
C GLY A 209 -8.28 -22.57 5.20
N GLN A 210 -8.17 -21.50 4.41
CA GLN A 210 -7.40 -21.50 3.15
C GLN A 210 -5.88 -21.37 3.41
N PHE A 211 -5.33 -22.19 4.31
CA PHE A 211 -3.98 -22.01 4.85
C PHE A 211 -2.84 -22.34 3.87
N ARG A 212 -3.10 -23.15 2.84
CA ARG A 212 -2.11 -23.44 1.79
C ARG A 212 -1.96 -22.30 0.80
N TYR A 213 -3.01 -21.51 0.60
CA TYR A 213 -3.00 -20.32 -0.26
C TYR A 213 -4.19 -19.40 0.08
N ALA A 214 -3.96 -18.45 0.98
CA ALA A 214 -4.99 -17.60 1.59
C ALA A 214 -5.72 -16.68 0.59
N GLN A 215 -5.10 -16.41 -0.56
CA GLN A 215 -5.68 -15.58 -1.63
C GLN A 215 -6.49 -16.39 -2.65
N PHE A 216 -6.63 -17.71 -2.47
CA PHE A 216 -7.31 -18.57 -3.44
C PHE A 216 -8.75 -18.12 -3.74
N GLY A 217 -8.98 -17.65 -4.98
CA GLY A 217 -10.30 -17.25 -5.49
C GLY A 217 -10.79 -15.89 -4.99
N LYS A 218 -9.92 -15.09 -4.37
CA LYS A 218 -10.28 -13.80 -3.74
C LYS A 218 -9.33 -12.67 -4.21
N PRO A 219 -9.80 -11.42 -4.31
CA PRO A 219 -8.95 -10.28 -4.64
C PRO A 219 -7.89 -10.03 -3.56
N SER A 220 -8.26 -10.20 -2.28
CA SER A 220 -7.37 -10.04 -1.13
C SER A 220 -7.51 -11.23 -0.17
N PRO A 221 -6.40 -11.71 0.43
CA PRO A 221 -6.47 -12.75 1.45
C PRO A 221 -7.11 -12.20 2.74
N GLY A 222 -7.74 -13.09 3.53
CA GLY A 222 -8.10 -12.76 4.91
C GLY A 222 -6.85 -12.76 5.77
N SER A 223 -6.64 -11.72 6.60
CA SER A 223 -5.40 -11.55 7.36
C SER A 223 -5.07 -12.77 8.24
N SER A 224 -6.05 -13.34 8.94
CA SER A 224 -5.85 -14.54 9.77
C SER A 224 -5.38 -15.77 8.98
N ASP A 225 -5.91 -15.97 7.77
CA ASP A 225 -5.48 -17.10 6.92
C ASP A 225 -4.06 -16.85 6.38
N LEU A 226 -3.72 -15.59 6.10
CA LEU A 226 -2.39 -15.18 5.64
C LEU A 226 -1.33 -15.36 6.73
N ASP A 227 -1.63 -14.97 7.97
CA ASP A 227 -0.74 -15.20 9.13
C ASP A 227 -0.42 -16.69 9.29
N ILE A 228 -1.42 -17.56 9.18
CA ILE A 228 -1.21 -19.02 9.26
C ILE A 228 -0.43 -19.53 8.04
N GLN A 229 -0.66 -18.97 6.84
CA GLN A 229 0.15 -19.30 5.67
C GLN A 229 1.62 -18.94 5.91
N TYR A 230 1.93 -17.76 6.46
CA TYR A 230 3.31 -17.36 6.80
C TYR A 230 3.93 -18.25 7.89
N LEU A 231 3.16 -18.68 8.89
CA LEU A 231 3.65 -19.63 9.90
C LEU A 231 3.97 -21.02 9.36
N THR A 232 3.40 -21.38 8.21
CA THR A 232 3.46 -22.73 7.64
C THR A 232 4.25 -22.80 6.33
N THR A 233 4.68 -21.65 5.82
CA THR A 233 5.47 -21.48 4.61
C THR A 233 6.77 -20.77 4.98
N GLY A 234 7.90 -21.30 4.55
CA GLY A 234 9.21 -20.69 4.82
C GLY A 234 10.28 -21.32 3.96
N LEU A 235 11.54 -21.07 4.28
CA LEU A 235 12.69 -21.46 3.45
C LEU A 235 12.70 -20.74 2.08
N GLU A 236 12.18 -19.52 2.03
CA GLU A 236 12.24 -18.65 0.86
C GLU A 236 13.67 -18.27 0.51
N THR A 237 13.97 -18.11 -0.79
CA THR A 237 15.30 -17.73 -1.29
C THR A 237 15.65 -16.27 -0.98
N VAL A 238 14.64 -15.41 -0.94
CA VAL A 238 14.76 -13.99 -0.59
C VAL A 238 13.75 -13.72 0.52
N SER A 239 14.25 -13.27 1.67
CA SER A 239 13.47 -12.98 2.86
C SER A 239 13.21 -11.50 3.00
N ARG A 240 12.05 -11.17 3.54
CA ARG A 240 11.75 -9.84 4.07
C ARG A 240 12.40 -9.69 5.43
N THR A 241 13.09 -8.57 5.66
CA THR A 241 13.69 -8.26 6.96
C THR A 241 12.69 -7.63 7.92
N LYS A 242 13.00 -7.64 9.21
CA LYS A 242 12.23 -6.97 10.28
C LYS A 242 11.97 -5.49 10.00
N GLU A 243 12.87 -4.81 9.28
CA GLU A 243 12.77 -3.40 8.92
C GLU A 243 11.96 -3.14 7.64
N GLY A 244 11.46 -4.19 6.99
CA GLY A 244 10.78 -4.09 5.70
C GLY A 244 11.75 -3.91 4.53
N GLY A 245 12.96 -4.48 4.61
CA GLY A 245 13.85 -4.67 3.46
C GLY A 245 13.67 -6.06 2.84
N TYR A 246 14.46 -6.36 1.80
CA TYR A 246 14.56 -7.70 1.22
C TYR A 246 16.03 -8.09 1.06
N GLU A 247 16.36 -9.32 1.42
CA GLU A 247 17.72 -9.85 1.31
C GLU A 247 17.72 -11.33 0.95
N TRP A 248 18.83 -11.80 0.41
CA TRP A 248 19.05 -13.23 0.19
C TRP A 248 19.03 -13.99 1.51
N ASN A 249 18.26 -15.07 1.57
CA ASN A 249 18.17 -15.89 2.76
C ASN A 249 19.37 -16.84 2.82
N ASP A 250 20.43 -16.41 3.49
CA ASP A 250 21.66 -17.19 3.67
C ASP A 250 21.46 -18.52 4.41
N THR A 251 20.31 -18.74 5.06
CA THR A 251 20.01 -20.06 5.66
C THR A 251 19.56 -21.08 4.63
N VAL A 252 19.03 -20.62 3.49
CA VAL A 252 18.44 -21.40 2.40
C VAL A 252 19.36 -21.44 1.19
N VAL A 253 19.89 -20.28 0.79
CA VAL A 253 20.69 -20.11 -0.41
C VAL A 253 22.16 -20.41 -0.09
N ALA A 254 22.76 -21.31 -0.86
CA ALA A 254 24.18 -21.65 -0.75
C ALA A 254 25.05 -20.71 -1.59
N SER A 255 24.54 -20.28 -2.74
CA SER A 255 25.14 -19.27 -3.61
C SER A 255 24.11 -18.78 -4.61
N HIS A 256 24.25 -17.53 -5.08
CA HIS A 256 23.50 -17.01 -6.21
C HIS A 256 24.44 -16.24 -7.16
N ASP A 257 23.99 -16.04 -8.40
CA ASP A 257 24.65 -15.23 -9.42
C ASP A 257 23.59 -14.43 -10.19
N GLU A 258 23.93 -13.21 -10.57
CA GLU A 258 23.01 -12.27 -11.23
C GLU A 258 23.66 -11.70 -12.48
N VAL A 259 23.04 -11.92 -13.64
CA VAL A 259 23.59 -11.49 -14.93
C VAL A 259 22.55 -10.71 -15.71
N VAL A 260 22.88 -9.47 -16.07
CA VAL A 260 22.17 -8.76 -17.14
C VAL A 260 22.72 -9.28 -18.47
N ASN A 261 21.85 -9.93 -19.24
CA ASN A 261 22.18 -10.56 -20.50
C ASN A 261 22.34 -9.52 -21.62
N ALA A 262 22.93 -9.95 -22.73
CA ALA A 262 23.19 -9.06 -23.88
C ALA A 262 21.92 -8.49 -24.53
N ASP A 263 20.76 -9.14 -24.33
CA ASP A 263 19.45 -8.68 -24.80
C ASP A 263 18.70 -7.80 -23.77
N GLY A 264 19.33 -7.48 -22.64
CA GLY A 264 18.76 -6.66 -21.57
C GLY A 264 17.91 -7.42 -20.55
N THR A 265 17.64 -8.71 -20.75
CA THR A 265 17.01 -9.55 -19.72
C THR A 265 17.95 -9.72 -18.51
N LYS A 266 17.40 -10.02 -17.33
CA LYS A 266 18.22 -10.35 -16.13
C LYS A 266 17.96 -11.79 -15.70
N THR A 267 19.02 -12.58 -15.55
CA THR A 267 18.94 -13.95 -15.04
C THR A 267 19.53 -14.04 -13.64
N PHE A 268 18.76 -14.62 -12.71
CA PHE A 268 19.20 -15.01 -11.38
C PHE A 268 19.43 -16.52 -11.38
N THR A 269 20.65 -16.97 -11.09
CA THR A 269 20.96 -18.39 -10.87
C THR A 269 21.06 -18.63 -9.37
N ILE A 270 20.26 -19.55 -8.84
CA ILE A 270 20.09 -19.76 -7.40
C ILE A 270 20.41 -21.21 -7.07
N LYS A 271 21.42 -21.41 -6.22
CA LYS A 271 21.73 -22.71 -5.62
C LYS A 271 21.25 -22.72 -4.18
N VAL A 272 20.29 -23.59 -3.88
CA VAL A 272 19.81 -23.81 -2.51
C VAL A 272 20.67 -24.86 -1.80
N LYS A 273 20.62 -24.89 -0.48
CA LYS A 273 21.32 -25.89 0.32
C LYS A 273 20.69 -27.27 0.17
N ASP A 274 21.52 -28.31 0.20
CA ASP A 274 21.11 -29.70 0.00
C ASP A 274 20.61 -30.39 1.28
N ASP A 275 20.67 -29.71 2.42
CA ASP A 275 20.27 -30.22 3.73
C ASP A 275 18.91 -29.68 4.22
N LEU A 276 18.20 -28.96 3.36
CA LEU A 276 16.85 -28.44 3.60
C LEU A 276 15.81 -29.56 3.62
N LYS A 277 14.84 -29.46 4.53
CA LYS A 277 13.83 -30.49 4.75
C LYS A 277 12.43 -29.90 4.95
N PHE A 278 11.44 -30.61 4.43
CA PHE A 278 10.05 -30.41 4.79
C PHE A 278 9.74 -31.00 6.17
N SER A 279 8.56 -30.67 6.70
CA SER A 279 8.12 -31.08 8.04
C SER A 279 7.96 -32.59 8.26
N ASP A 280 7.93 -33.40 7.20
CA ASP A 280 7.96 -34.87 7.30
C ASP A 280 9.39 -35.44 7.22
N GLY A 281 10.41 -34.59 7.08
CA GLY A 281 11.81 -34.94 6.95
C GLY A 281 12.26 -35.25 5.51
N SER A 282 11.35 -35.18 4.52
CA SER A 282 11.71 -35.28 3.10
C SER A 282 12.59 -34.11 2.68
N ALA A 283 13.49 -34.34 1.71
CA ALA A 283 14.40 -33.32 1.21
C ALA A 283 13.65 -32.27 0.39
N VAL A 284 14.09 -31.02 0.47
CA VAL A 284 13.66 -29.92 -0.40
C VAL A 284 14.64 -29.82 -1.57
N THR A 285 14.13 -29.74 -2.80
CA THR A 285 14.91 -29.69 -4.04
C THR A 285 14.58 -28.43 -4.87
N ALA A 286 15.36 -28.16 -5.91
CA ALA A 286 15.09 -27.05 -6.84
C ALA A 286 13.66 -27.11 -7.45
N LYS A 287 13.14 -28.32 -7.71
CA LYS A 287 11.78 -28.52 -8.22
C LYS A 287 10.71 -28.00 -7.26
N ASP A 288 10.93 -28.13 -5.96
CA ASP A 288 9.98 -27.68 -4.94
C ASP A 288 9.87 -26.14 -4.90
N PHE A 289 10.97 -25.43 -5.16
CA PHE A 289 11.00 -23.96 -5.25
C PHE A 289 10.21 -23.44 -6.45
N ILE A 290 10.33 -24.08 -7.61
CA ILE A 290 9.68 -23.60 -8.85
C ILE A 290 8.27 -24.15 -9.06
N ALA A 291 7.85 -25.18 -8.32
CA ALA A 291 6.59 -25.88 -8.55
C ALA A 291 5.36 -24.97 -8.49
N ARG A 292 5.27 -24.11 -7.47
CA ARG A 292 4.17 -23.14 -7.36
C ARG A 292 4.15 -22.20 -8.54
N THR A 293 5.29 -21.62 -8.92
CA THR A 293 5.38 -20.67 -10.05
C THR A 293 4.97 -21.34 -11.37
N MET A 294 5.46 -22.56 -11.64
CA MET A 294 5.07 -23.34 -12.82
C MET A 294 3.57 -23.62 -12.89
N VAL A 295 2.98 -24.04 -11.76
CA VAL A 295 1.56 -24.40 -11.69
C VAL A 295 0.68 -23.15 -11.74
N PHE A 296 1.00 -22.12 -10.97
CA PHE A 296 0.16 -20.92 -10.82
C PHE A 296 0.20 -20.03 -12.06
N SER A 297 1.24 -20.17 -12.89
CA SER A 297 1.33 -19.52 -14.21
C SER A 297 0.65 -20.30 -15.33
N SER A 298 0.00 -21.43 -15.05
CA SER A 298 -0.60 -22.30 -16.08
C SER A 298 -2.09 -22.00 -16.34
N SER A 299 -2.59 -22.44 -17.49
CA SER A 299 -4.03 -22.43 -17.79
C SER A 299 -4.85 -23.28 -16.81
N VAL A 300 -4.24 -24.31 -16.23
CA VAL A 300 -4.89 -25.22 -15.26
C VAL A 300 -5.21 -24.49 -13.97
N PHE A 301 -4.28 -23.67 -13.47
CA PHE A 301 -4.55 -22.81 -12.31
C PHE A 301 -5.59 -21.74 -12.64
N THR A 302 -5.52 -21.15 -13.84
CA THR A 302 -6.54 -20.21 -14.33
C THR A 302 -7.95 -20.85 -14.36
N ALA A 303 -8.06 -22.15 -14.61
CA ALA A 303 -9.32 -22.88 -14.52
C ALA A 303 -9.73 -23.21 -13.07
N ALA A 304 -8.77 -23.33 -12.14
CA ALA A 304 -9.03 -23.66 -10.74
C ALA A 304 -9.50 -22.45 -9.90
N SER A 305 -9.03 -21.25 -10.23
CA SER A 305 -9.24 -20.03 -9.43
C SER A 305 -9.87 -18.90 -10.22
N THR A 306 -10.76 -18.14 -9.59
CA THR A 306 -11.29 -16.88 -10.13
C THR A 306 -10.27 -15.74 -10.07
N ARG A 307 -9.20 -15.91 -9.27
CA ARG A 307 -8.07 -14.98 -9.19
C ARG A 307 -6.91 -15.56 -9.99
N GLN A 308 -6.49 -14.87 -11.04
CA GLN A 308 -5.30 -15.23 -11.79
C GLN A 308 -4.05 -14.78 -11.04
N VAL A 309 -2.97 -15.56 -11.09
CA VAL A 309 -1.64 -15.10 -10.69
C VAL A 309 -0.97 -14.54 -11.93
N ASN A 310 -0.37 -13.36 -11.79
CA ASN A 310 0.29 -12.70 -12.90
C ASN A 310 1.78 -12.63 -12.56
N ASN A 311 2.57 -13.30 -13.40
CA ASN A 311 4.01 -13.34 -13.36
C ASN A 311 4.59 -12.75 -14.66
N GLU A 312 3.98 -11.67 -15.17
CA GLU A 312 4.40 -11.00 -16.41
C GLU A 312 5.90 -10.64 -16.46
N PRO A 313 6.60 -10.30 -15.36
CA PRO A 313 8.04 -10.10 -15.39
C PRO A 313 8.84 -11.33 -15.84
N LEU A 314 8.31 -12.54 -15.66
CA LEU A 314 8.98 -13.77 -16.05
C LEU A 314 8.94 -13.95 -17.58
N LEU A 315 10.12 -14.11 -18.19
CA LEU A 315 10.26 -14.26 -19.63
C LEU A 315 9.37 -15.39 -20.20
N GLY A 316 8.55 -15.08 -21.21
CA GLY A 316 7.66 -16.05 -21.85
C GLY A 316 6.35 -16.36 -21.10
N PHE A 317 6.08 -15.71 -19.95
CA PHE A 317 4.85 -15.92 -19.15
C PHE A 317 3.57 -15.82 -19.97
N SER A 318 3.46 -14.78 -20.82
CA SER A 318 2.24 -14.47 -21.59
C SER A 318 1.86 -15.57 -22.58
N GLU A 319 2.83 -16.32 -23.12
CA GLU A 319 2.57 -17.49 -23.96
C GLU A 319 2.41 -18.77 -23.14
N TYR A 320 3.16 -18.92 -22.05
CA TYR A 320 3.05 -20.07 -21.15
C TYR A 320 1.66 -20.21 -20.52
N THR A 321 1.08 -19.11 -20.03
CA THR A 321 -0.23 -19.13 -19.39
C THR A 321 -1.39 -19.52 -20.33
N LYS A 322 -1.18 -19.45 -21.65
CA LYS A 322 -2.19 -19.80 -22.66
C LYS A 322 -2.17 -21.29 -23.00
N TYR A 323 -1.05 -21.99 -22.78
CA TYR A 323 -0.91 -23.39 -23.15
C TYR A 323 -1.84 -24.27 -22.31
N ASP A 324 -2.69 -25.01 -23.02
CA ASP A 324 -3.81 -25.76 -22.44
C ASP A 324 -3.71 -27.28 -22.62
N GLY A 325 -2.52 -27.76 -23.01
CA GLY A 325 -2.26 -29.15 -23.40
C GLY A 325 -2.42 -29.41 -24.92
N THR A 326 -2.84 -28.40 -25.70
CA THR A 326 -3.01 -28.52 -27.16
C THR A 326 -1.86 -27.81 -27.90
N GLU A 327 -1.29 -28.48 -28.90
CA GLU A 327 -0.28 -27.86 -29.76
C GLU A 327 -0.83 -26.60 -30.43
N GLY A 328 -0.11 -25.48 -30.28
CA GLY A 328 -0.47 -24.18 -30.86
C GLY A 328 -1.41 -23.31 -30.02
N SER A 329 -1.83 -23.70 -28.81
CA SER A 329 -2.63 -22.83 -27.92
C SER A 329 -1.82 -21.78 -27.16
N GLY A 330 -0.52 -22.01 -27.02
CA GLY A 330 0.46 -21.18 -26.33
C GLY A 330 1.82 -21.89 -26.30
N SER A 331 2.72 -21.49 -25.42
CA SER A 331 3.99 -22.19 -25.21
C SER A 331 3.87 -23.22 -24.09
N LYS A 332 4.22 -24.47 -24.36
CA LYS A 332 4.37 -25.49 -23.31
C LYS A 332 5.57 -25.20 -22.41
N VAL A 333 6.62 -24.60 -22.99
CA VAL A 333 7.89 -24.29 -22.33
C VAL A 333 7.80 -22.90 -21.70
N PHE A 334 8.17 -22.82 -20.43
CA PHE A 334 8.32 -21.58 -19.69
C PHE A 334 9.79 -21.17 -19.69
N GLU A 335 10.18 -20.37 -20.68
CA GLU A 335 11.57 -19.92 -20.92
C GLU A 335 12.18 -19.18 -19.72
N ALA A 336 11.36 -18.59 -18.84
CA ALA A 336 11.85 -17.93 -17.63
C ALA A 336 12.57 -18.87 -16.67
N LEU A 337 12.19 -20.14 -16.59
CA LEU A 337 12.64 -21.04 -15.51
C LEU A 337 13.48 -22.17 -16.07
N HIS A 338 14.65 -22.41 -15.47
CA HIS A 338 15.48 -23.56 -15.80
C HIS A 338 15.85 -24.38 -14.56
N LEU A 339 15.87 -25.70 -14.73
CA LEU A 339 16.40 -26.65 -13.74
C LEU A 339 17.83 -27.02 -14.14
N ILE A 340 18.80 -26.58 -13.35
CA ILE A 340 20.22 -26.80 -13.64
C ILE A 340 20.69 -28.12 -13.02
N ASP A 341 20.37 -28.35 -11.76
CA ASP A 341 20.57 -29.62 -11.05
C ASP A 341 19.55 -29.78 -9.90
N ASP A 342 19.69 -30.82 -9.08
CA ASP A 342 18.76 -31.14 -7.98
C ASP A 342 18.58 -29.99 -6.97
N TYR A 343 19.53 -29.05 -6.88
CA TYR A 343 19.54 -27.96 -5.91
C TYR A 343 19.83 -26.59 -6.54
N THR A 344 19.86 -26.50 -7.87
CA THR A 344 20.17 -25.27 -8.59
C THR A 344 19.13 -25.04 -9.67
N PHE A 345 18.55 -23.85 -9.69
CA PHE A 345 17.63 -23.39 -10.73
C PHE A 345 17.96 -21.96 -11.11
N SER A 346 17.41 -21.48 -12.22
CA SER A 346 17.49 -20.06 -12.58
C SER A 346 16.13 -19.50 -12.97
N VAL A 347 16.00 -18.19 -12.79
CA VAL A 347 14.87 -17.40 -13.27
C VAL A 347 15.37 -16.26 -14.16
N THR A 348 14.74 -16.07 -15.32
CA THR A 348 15.04 -14.99 -16.26
C THR A 348 13.86 -14.02 -16.36
N ILE A 349 14.17 -12.74 -16.15
CA ILE A 349 13.23 -11.62 -16.14
C ILE A 349 13.33 -10.88 -17.47
N GLY A 350 12.16 -10.56 -18.06
CA GLY A 350 12.07 -9.80 -19.30
C GLY A 350 12.73 -8.42 -19.18
N SER A 351 13.36 -7.96 -20.26
CA SER A 351 14.08 -6.68 -20.30
C SER A 351 13.21 -5.47 -19.97
N ASP A 352 11.90 -5.55 -20.24
CA ASP A 352 10.95 -4.46 -19.96
C ASP A 352 10.75 -4.21 -18.45
N PHE A 353 11.27 -5.10 -17.60
CA PHE A 353 11.16 -5.03 -16.14
C PHE A 353 12.52 -4.82 -15.45
N ILE A 354 13.57 -4.48 -16.22
CA ILE A 354 14.94 -4.28 -15.75
C ILE A 354 15.49 -2.96 -16.34
N PRO A 355 16.24 -2.15 -15.57
CA PRO A 355 16.54 -2.29 -14.14
C PRO A 355 15.32 -2.05 -13.26
N TYR A 356 15.34 -2.51 -12.01
CA TYR A 356 14.29 -2.20 -11.04
C TYR A 356 14.85 -2.29 -9.61
N PHE A 357 14.55 -1.32 -8.75
CA PHE A 357 15.15 -1.22 -7.42
C PHE A 357 14.83 -2.44 -6.54
N TYR A 358 13.62 -2.97 -6.63
CA TYR A 358 13.18 -4.14 -5.88
C TYR A 358 13.30 -5.45 -6.69
N ASP A 359 14.18 -5.50 -7.72
CA ASP A 359 14.32 -6.67 -8.60
C ASP A 359 14.77 -7.95 -7.89
N ILE A 360 15.38 -7.85 -6.71
CA ILE A 360 15.68 -8.99 -5.83
C ILE A 360 14.41 -9.83 -5.53
N ASN A 361 13.23 -9.20 -5.50
CA ASN A 361 11.97 -9.92 -5.29
C ASN A 361 11.62 -10.86 -6.45
N TYR A 362 12.12 -10.62 -7.66
CA TYR A 362 11.94 -11.54 -8.78
C TYR A 362 12.68 -12.87 -8.56
N ALA A 363 13.65 -12.90 -7.64
CA ALA A 363 14.33 -14.10 -7.19
C ALA A 363 13.73 -14.70 -5.90
N SER A 364 12.58 -14.22 -5.42
CA SER A 364 11.90 -14.77 -4.24
C SER A 364 11.05 -15.99 -4.60
N PHE A 365 11.55 -17.17 -4.26
CA PHE A 365 10.87 -18.45 -4.41
C PHE A 365 10.79 -19.12 -3.04
N THR A 366 9.64 -19.69 -2.73
CA THR A 366 9.44 -20.47 -1.51
C THR A 366 9.08 -21.91 -1.89
N PRO A 367 9.68 -22.93 -1.26
CA PRO A 367 9.43 -24.31 -1.64
C PRO A 367 8.06 -24.76 -1.15
N ASP A 368 7.29 -25.31 -2.08
CA ASP A 368 6.11 -26.10 -1.78
C ASP A 368 6.42 -27.57 -2.05
N PHE A 369 5.82 -28.48 -1.27
CA PHE A 369 5.92 -29.90 -1.59
C PHE A 369 5.30 -30.16 -2.96
N LYS A 370 6.11 -30.35 -4.01
CA LYS A 370 5.64 -30.27 -5.40
C LYS A 370 4.46 -31.18 -5.71
N ASP A 371 4.39 -32.36 -5.08
CA ASP A 371 3.34 -33.35 -5.33
C ASP A 371 1.98 -32.92 -4.75
N MET A 372 1.95 -31.87 -3.91
CA MET A 372 0.73 -31.17 -3.53
C MET A 372 0.02 -30.60 -4.76
N TRP A 373 0.78 -30.09 -5.72
CA TRP A 373 0.26 -29.48 -6.95
C TRP A 373 0.25 -30.42 -8.15
N LEU A 374 1.25 -31.32 -8.24
CA LEU A 374 1.50 -32.10 -9.45
C LEU A 374 0.89 -33.51 -9.43
N GLN A 375 0.75 -34.16 -8.26
CA GLN A 375 0.28 -35.55 -8.07
C GLN A 375 0.57 -36.51 -9.26
N GLY A 376 1.82 -36.91 -9.44
CA GLY A 376 2.22 -37.89 -10.46
C GLY A 376 2.67 -37.26 -11.78
N SER A 377 2.30 -36.00 -12.06
CA SER A 377 2.95 -35.16 -13.06
C SER A 377 4.31 -34.66 -12.57
N ASP A 378 5.14 -34.14 -13.48
CA ASP A 378 6.48 -33.65 -13.15
C ASP A 378 6.80 -32.33 -13.87
N ILE A 379 7.87 -31.69 -13.42
CA ILE A 379 8.52 -30.55 -14.08
C ILE A 379 9.77 -31.07 -14.77
N VAL A 380 9.91 -30.78 -16.06
CA VAL A 380 11.02 -31.23 -16.89
C VAL A 380 11.64 -30.02 -17.57
N ASP A 381 12.96 -30.04 -17.75
CA ASP A 381 13.72 -29.07 -18.54
C ASP A 381 14.64 -29.86 -19.46
N ASP A 382 14.53 -29.65 -20.77
CA ASP A 382 15.35 -30.28 -21.80
C ASP A 382 16.41 -29.35 -22.41
N GLY A 383 16.58 -28.16 -21.81
CA GLY A 383 17.54 -27.13 -22.19
C GLY A 383 16.90 -25.84 -22.72
N GLU A 384 15.62 -25.88 -23.10
CA GLU A 384 14.90 -24.71 -23.64
C GLU A 384 14.02 -24.00 -22.58
N GLY A 385 13.92 -24.58 -21.38
CA GLY A 385 13.11 -24.07 -20.27
C GLY A 385 12.25 -25.14 -19.63
N CYS A 386 11.71 -24.84 -18.46
CA CYS A 386 10.87 -25.77 -17.72
C CYS A 386 9.49 -25.93 -18.37
N TYR A 387 8.94 -27.14 -18.33
CA TYR A 387 7.55 -27.42 -18.70
C TYR A 387 6.92 -28.48 -17.79
N LEU A 388 5.59 -28.46 -17.73
CA LEU A 388 4.79 -29.48 -17.04
C LEU A 388 4.48 -30.66 -18.00
N THR A 389 4.55 -31.89 -17.50
CA THR A 389 4.26 -33.10 -18.29
C THR A 389 2.81 -33.12 -18.78
N ASP A 390 2.55 -33.83 -19.90
CA ASP A 390 1.24 -33.76 -20.59
C ASP A 390 0.05 -34.21 -19.74
N ASP A 391 0.27 -35.14 -18.81
CA ASP A 391 -0.73 -35.63 -17.88
C ASP A 391 -1.25 -34.54 -16.92
N PHE A 392 -0.48 -33.47 -16.67
CA PHE A 392 -0.93 -32.31 -15.90
C PHE A 392 -2.11 -31.58 -16.57
N TYR A 393 -2.14 -31.60 -17.92
CA TYR A 393 -3.17 -30.96 -18.72
C TYR A 393 -4.33 -31.91 -19.06
N GLU A 394 -4.37 -33.10 -18.46
CA GLU A 394 -5.43 -34.07 -18.74
C GLU A 394 -6.82 -33.51 -18.38
N LYS A 395 -7.74 -33.54 -19.35
CA LYS A 395 -9.13 -33.07 -19.18
C LYS A 395 -10.09 -34.25 -18.98
N SER A 396 -11.12 -34.04 -18.17
CA SER A 396 -12.30 -34.90 -18.08
C SER A 396 -13.51 -34.12 -18.62
N GLY A 397 -13.79 -34.29 -19.91
CA GLY A 397 -14.67 -33.35 -20.63
C GLY A 397 -13.92 -32.05 -20.92
N ASP A 398 -14.50 -30.92 -20.56
CA ASP A 398 -13.88 -29.60 -20.76
C ASP A 398 -13.06 -29.11 -19.54
N GLU A 399 -13.06 -29.87 -18.44
CA GLU A 399 -12.41 -29.49 -17.18
C GLU A 399 -11.06 -30.20 -16.98
N PHE A 400 -10.03 -29.46 -16.57
CA PHE A 400 -8.75 -30.03 -16.18
C PHE A 400 -8.86 -30.82 -14.88
N LYS A 401 -8.33 -32.04 -14.84
CA LYS A 401 -8.35 -32.86 -13.62
C LYS A 401 -7.54 -32.23 -12.49
N HIS A 402 -6.36 -31.68 -12.79
CA HIS A 402 -5.52 -30.99 -11.81
C HIS A 402 -6.13 -29.69 -11.28
N ALA A 403 -7.05 -29.05 -11.99
CA ALA A 403 -7.74 -27.88 -11.45
C ALA A 403 -8.60 -28.25 -10.22
N ALA A 404 -9.23 -29.43 -10.24
CA ALA A 404 -9.97 -29.94 -9.08
C ALA A 404 -9.04 -30.28 -7.90
N LEU A 405 -7.85 -30.81 -8.18
CA LEU A 405 -6.81 -31.03 -7.17
C LEU A 405 -6.38 -29.72 -6.52
N ILE A 406 -6.00 -28.71 -7.31
CA ILE A 406 -5.57 -27.40 -6.80
C ILE A 406 -6.67 -26.80 -5.91
N LYS A 407 -7.92 -26.86 -6.37
CA LYS A 407 -9.07 -26.38 -5.58
C LYS A 407 -9.22 -27.13 -4.26
N ASP A 408 -9.12 -28.46 -4.26
CA ASP A 408 -9.19 -29.27 -3.04
C ASP A 408 -8.07 -28.90 -2.06
N VAL A 409 -6.81 -28.81 -2.53
CA VAL A 409 -5.66 -28.39 -1.71
C VAL A 409 -5.90 -27.03 -1.04
N CYS A 410 -6.46 -26.08 -1.77
CA CYS A 410 -6.65 -24.72 -1.28
C CYS A 410 -7.90 -24.53 -0.40
N THR A 411 -8.87 -25.46 -0.42
CA THR A 411 -10.18 -25.25 0.22
C THR A 411 -10.62 -26.34 1.18
N ASN A 412 -9.94 -27.49 1.20
CA ASN A 412 -10.28 -28.60 2.07
C ASN A 412 -9.76 -28.36 3.50
N THR A 413 -10.68 -28.17 4.43
CA THR A 413 -10.40 -27.81 5.82
C THR A 413 -10.33 -29.02 6.77
N SER A 414 -10.36 -30.25 6.23
CA SER A 414 -10.27 -31.46 7.04
C SER A 414 -8.89 -31.65 7.66
N LYS A 415 -8.85 -32.31 8.83
CA LYS A 415 -7.59 -32.66 9.49
C LYS A 415 -6.71 -33.54 8.59
N GLU A 416 -7.32 -34.45 7.85
CA GLU A 416 -6.64 -35.33 6.90
C GLU A 416 -6.01 -34.54 5.75
N ALA A 417 -6.68 -33.49 5.25
CA ALA A 417 -6.12 -32.63 4.21
C ALA A 417 -4.88 -31.86 4.71
N TYR A 418 -4.93 -31.32 5.93
CA TYR A 418 -3.77 -30.62 6.49
C TYR A 418 -2.57 -31.53 6.75
N ALA A 419 -2.80 -32.80 7.11
CA ALA A 419 -1.77 -33.80 7.34
C ALA A 419 -1.25 -34.46 6.04
N LYS A 420 -1.93 -34.25 4.90
CA LYS A 420 -1.66 -34.96 3.65
C LYS A 420 -0.31 -34.61 3.03
N TYR A 421 0.10 -33.35 3.13
CA TYR A 421 1.35 -32.84 2.57
C TYR A 421 2.18 -32.18 3.67
N PRO A 422 3.51 -32.27 3.61
CA PRO A 422 4.33 -31.58 4.59
C PRO A 422 4.36 -30.06 4.33
N TYR A 423 4.95 -29.33 5.26
CA TYR A 423 5.09 -27.87 5.25
C TYR A 423 6.57 -27.49 5.23
N SER A 424 6.88 -26.29 4.74
CA SER A 424 8.25 -25.74 4.70
C SER A 424 8.53 -24.75 5.83
N GLY A 425 7.50 -24.17 6.45
CA GLY A 425 7.64 -23.14 7.47
C GLY A 425 7.98 -23.63 8.89
N PRO A 426 8.05 -22.69 9.86
CA PRO A 426 8.38 -22.97 11.26
C PRO A 426 7.32 -23.81 12.00
N TYR A 427 6.08 -23.84 11.52
CA TYR A 427 4.98 -24.58 12.11
C TYR A 427 4.20 -25.41 11.08
N VAL A 428 3.46 -26.41 11.56
CA VAL A 428 2.54 -27.24 10.77
C VAL A 428 1.12 -27.10 11.28
N VAL A 429 0.13 -27.09 10.40
CA VAL A 429 -1.29 -27.11 10.82
C VAL A 429 -1.65 -28.51 11.33
N VAL A 430 -2.13 -28.57 12.58
CA VAL A 430 -2.59 -29.81 13.23
C VAL A 430 -4.10 -30.00 13.06
N SER A 431 -4.87 -28.91 13.17
CA SER A 431 -6.32 -28.92 13.03
C SER A 431 -6.89 -27.52 12.86
N PHE A 432 -8.06 -27.44 12.24
CA PHE A 432 -8.91 -26.25 12.20
C PHE A 432 -10.32 -26.61 12.63
N ASP A 433 -10.83 -25.93 13.66
CA ASP A 433 -12.24 -26.00 14.04
C ASP A 433 -13.00 -24.88 13.33
N THR A 434 -13.82 -25.24 12.34
CA THR A 434 -14.63 -24.30 11.57
C THR A 434 -15.75 -23.66 12.39
N ALA A 435 -16.24 -24.33 13.45
CA ALA A 435 -17.31 -23.79 14.29
C ALA A 435 -16.79 -22.71 15.23
N ASP A 436 -15.60 -22.92 15.79
CA ASP A 436 -14.97 -22.01 16.74
C ASP A 436 -13.95 -21.05 16.10
N SER A 437 -13.74 -21.14 14.78
CA SER A 437 -12.73 -20.37 14.05
C SER A 437 -11.37 -20.41 14.74
N THR A 438 -10.91 -21.62 15.08
CA THR A 438 -9.69 -21.84 15.85
C THR A 438 -8.79 -22.85 15.15
N ALA A 439 -7.56 -22.46 14.86
CA ALA A 439 -6.52 -23.33 14.30
C ALA A 439 -5.49 -23.68 15.37
N VAL A 440 -4.97 -24.90 15.31
CA VAL A 440 -3.86 -25.37 16.15
C VAL A 440 -2.69 -25.70 15.25
N LEU A 441 -1.53 -25.11 15.54
CA LEU A 441 -0.28 -25.36 14.85
C LEU A 441 0.75 -25.94 15.83
N ALA A 442 1.61 -26.83 15.34
CA ALA A 442 2.72 -27.41 16.11
C ALA A 442 4.06 -27.09 15.46
N ARG A 443 5.11 -26.95 16.28
CA ARG A 443 6.46 -26.64 15.81
C ARG A 443 6.96 -27.67 14.80
N ASN A 444 7.58 -27.20 13.72
CA ASN A 444 8.30 -28.02 12.76
C ASN A 444 9.76 -28.20 13.19
N GLU A 445 10.13 -29.40 13.67
CA GLU A 445 11.51 -29.71 14.11
C GLU A 445 12.55 -29.67 12.98
N TYR A 446 12.11 -29.79 11.71
CA TYR A 446 12.97 -29.79 10.54
C TYR A 446 13.25 -28.39 9.97
N PHE A 447 12.53 -27.36 10.45
CA PHE A 447 12.75 -26.00 9.98
C PHE A 447 14.18 -25.55 10.23
N LYS A 448 14.83 -25.03 9.19
CA LYS A 448 16.26 -24.69 9.21
C LYS A 448 16.54 -23.42 10.01
N GLY A 449 15.62 -22.47 9.96
CA GLY A 449 15.66 -21.16 10.59
C GLY A 449 15.09 -20.09 9.66
N ASN A 450 14.77 -18.91 10.19
CA ASN A 450 14.52 -17.72 9.37
C ASN A 450 15.82 -17.22 8.72
N TYR A 451 15.79 -16.07 8.05
CA TYR A 451 16.98 -15.47 7.42
C TYR A 451 18.16 -15.23 8.39
N GLU A 452 17.89 -15.04 9.68
CA GLU A 452 18.92 -14.87 10.73
C GLU A 452 19.45 -16.22 11.28
N GLY A 453 18.86 -17.35 10.88
CA GLY A 453 19.15 -18.66 11.44
C GLY A 453 18.39 -18.99 12.73
N THR A 454 17.44 -18.15 13.14
CA THR A 454 16.60 -18.38 14.32
C THR A 454 15.57 -19.47 14.06
N LYS A 455 15.43 -20.39 15.02
CA LYS A 455 14.40 -21.43 15.00
C LYS A 455 13.32 -21.15 16.05
N PRO A 456 12.05 -21.49 15.78
CA PRO A 456 10.98 -21.30 16.74
C PRO A 456 11.23 -22.09 18.02
N SER A 457 11.01 -21.46 19.18
CA SER A 457 11.14 -22.13 20.48
C SER A 457 9.82 -22.61 21.07
N ILE A 458 8.70 -21.98 20.69
CA ILE A 458 7.34 -22.27 21.17
C ILE A 458 6.81 -23.55 20.52
N ASP A 459 6.34 -24.50 21.33
CA ASP A 459 5.90 -25.82 20.87
C ASP A 459 4.58 -25.82 20.09
N LYS A 460 3.59 -25.01 20.51
CA LYS A 460 2.26 -24.95 19.88
C LYS A 460 1.72 -23.51 19.82
N ILE A 461 1.02 -23.22 18.73
CA ILE A 461 0.23 -21.99 18.54
C ILE A 461 -1.24 -22.38 18.49
N VAL A 462 -2.06 -21.72 19.32
CA VAL A 462 -3.51 -21.70 19.15
C VAL A 462 -3.88 -20.34 18.55
N TYR A 463 -4.38 -20.34 17.32
CA TYR A 463 -4.77 -19.13 16.61
C TYR A 463 -6.30 -19.06 16.54
N LYS A 464 -6.91 -17.98 17.01
CA LYS A 464 -8.38 -17.86 17.08
C LYS A 464 -8.90 -16.48 16.68
N ARG A 465 -10.17 -16.44 16.28
CA ARG A 465 -10.90 -15.18 16.12
C ARG A 465 -11.13 -14.51 17.48
N VAL A 466 -10.93 -13.20 17.56
CA VAL A 466 -11.26 -12.37 18.72
C VAL A 466 -12.30 -11.32 18.39
N ILE A 467 -13.05 -10.92 19.42
CA ILE A 467 -14.02 -9.82 19.34
C ILE A 467 -13.44 -8.66 20.14
N ALA A 468 -13.20 -7.52 19.49
CA ALA A 468 -12.51 -6.37 20.10
C ALA A 468 -13.15 -5.90 21.42
N ALA A 469 -14.49 -6.00 21.54
CA ALA A 469 -15.20 -5.61 22.74
C ALA A 469 -14.98 -6.53 23.96
N THR A 470 -14.50 -7.76 23.77
CA THR A 470 -14.32 -8.75 24.84
C THR A 470 -12.90 -9.30 24.92
N GLN A 471 -12.01 -8.89 24.02
CA GLN A 471 -10.63 -9.41 23.91
C GLN A 471 -9.82 -9.21 25.20
N LEU A 472 -10.00 -8.08 25.90
CA LEU A 472 -9.24 -7.81 27.12
C LEU A 472 -9.67 -8.72 28.28
N GLU A 473 -10.97 -9.04 28.38
CA GLU A 473 -11.47 -9.99 29.37
C GLU A 473 -11.05 -11.42 29.05
N ASP A 474 -11.06 -11.80 27.77
CA ASP A 474 -10.55 -13.10 27.30
C ASP A 474 -9.05 -13.26 27.63
N PHE A 475 -8.26 -12.21 27.40
CA PHE A 475 -6.85 -12.15 27.76
C PHE A 475 -6.62 -12.25 29.28
N LYS A 476 -7.38 -11.50 30.10
CA LYS A 476 -7.32 -11.60 31.57
C LYS A 476 -7.66 -13.02 32.06
N ALA A 477 -8.57 -13.71 31.38
CA ALA A 477 -8.96 -15.08 31.67
C ALA A 477 -7.95 -16.14 31.17
N GLY A 478 -6.90 -15.74 30.45
CA GLY A 478 -5.90 -16.64 29.87
C GLY A 478 -6.34 -17.31 28.57
N GLY A 479 -7.40 -16.80 27.93
CA GLY A 479 -7.87 -17.25 26.62
C GLY A 479 -7.15 -16.59 25.43
N LEU A 480 -6.22 -15.66 25.70
CA LEU A 480 -5.27 -15.05 24.77
C LEU A 480 -3.94 -14.80 25.51
N ASP A 481 -2.83 -14.91 24.80
CA ASP A 481 -1.50 -14.50 25.28
C ASP A 481 -1.02 -13.20 24.60
N VAL A 482 -1.61 -12.82 23.47
CA VAL A 482 -1.29 -11.61 22.72
C VAL A 482 -2.56 -10.94 22.22
N ILE A 483 -2.66 -9.63 22.42
CA ILE A 483 -3.61 -8.75 21.72
C ILE A 483 -2.78 -7.73 20.94
N ALA A 484 -2.89 -7.72 19.61
CA ALA A 484 -2.12 -6.83 18.76
C ALA A 484 -2.98 -5.69 18.19
N ALA A 485 -2.31 -4.61 17.77
CA ALA A 485 -2.89 -3.45 17.10
C ALA A 485 -4.02 -2.77 17.90
N ILE A 486 -3.87 -2.67 19.23
CA ILE A 486 -4.75 -1.87 20.08
C ILE A 486 -4.52 -0.39 19.71
N THR A 487 -5.61 0.33 19.44
CA THR A 487 -5.57 1.74 19.03
C THR A 487 -6.79 2.48 19.55
N GLY A 488 -6.67 3.81 19.65
CA GLY A 488 -7.70 4.72 20.17
C GLY A 488 -7.56 4.91 21.68
N GLY A 489 -7.97 6.09 22.17
CA GLY A 489 -7.69 6.53 23.53
C GLY A 489 -8.13 5.55 24.61
N ALA A 490 -9.44 5.29 24.69
CA ALA A 490 -10.00 4.48 25.77
C ALA A 490 -9.49 3.03 25.79
N ALA A 491 -9.35 2.39 24.63
CA ALA A 491 -8.88 1.01 24.55
C ALA A 491 -7.39 0.90 24.91
N THR A 492 -6.58 1.89 24.51
CA THR A 492 -5.15 1.95 24.81
C THR A 492 -4.92 2.23 26.29
N ASP A 493 -5.63 3.20 26.87
CA ASP A 493 -5.58 3.50 28.30
C ASP A 493 -5.94 2.27 29.16
N GLU A 494 -6.96 1.51 28.76
CA GLU A 494 -7.37 0.30 29.47
C GLU A 494 -6.29 -0.80 29.40
N ALA A 495 -5.65 -0.98 28.25
CA ALA A 495 -4.59 -1.97 28.06
C ALA A 495 -3.31 -1.62 28.84
N ILE A 496 -2.86 -0.36 28.78
CA ILE A 496 -1.70 0.14 29.54
C ILE A 496 -1.99 0.06 31.04
N GLY A 497 -3.15 0.55 31.47
CA GLY A 497 -3.55 0.50 32.88
C GLY A 497 -3.63 -0.94 33.42
N LEU A 498 -4.06 -1.90 32.59
CA LEU A 498 -4.01 -3.31 32.93
C LEU A 498 -2.57 -3.80 33.14
N ALA A 499 -1.66 -3.49 32.22
CA ALA A 499 -0.27 -3.93 32.30
C ALA A 499 0.48 -3.30 33.49
N ASP A 500 0.42 -1.98 33.63
CA ASP A 500 1.08 -1.24 34.70
C ASP A 500 0.56 -1.64 36.09
N GLY A 501 -0.74 -1.97 36.18
CA GLY A 501 -1.39 -2.43 37.41
C GLY A 501 -1.24 -3.93 37.70
N SER A 502 -0.49 -4.69 36.89
CA SER A 502 -0.47 -6.16 36.94
C SER A 502 0.64 -6.78 37.79
N ASP A 503 1.50 -5.98 38.43
CA ASP A 503 2.73 -6.44 39.09
C ASP A 503 3.63 -7.29 38.15
N GLY A 504 3.71 -6.89 36.87
CA GLY A 504 4.53 -7.55 35.86
C GLY A 504 3.95 -8.85 35.29
N LYS A 505 2.65 -9.12 35.51
CA LYS A 505 1.96 -10.26 34.90
C LYS A 505 1.71 -10.03 33.39
N TYR A 506 1.54 -8.78 32.98
CA TYR A 506 1.37 -8.38 31.59
C TYR A 506 2.36 -7.27 31.23
N VAL A 507 2.78 -7.25 29.97
CA VAL A 507 3.69 -6.25 29.40
C VAL A 507 3.13 -5.78 28.06
N TYR A 508 3.58 -4.64 27.56
CA TYR A 508 3.18 -4.14 26.24
C TYR A 508 4.36 -3.54 25.50
N THR A 509 4.24 -3.50 24.18
CA THR A 509 5.08 -2.72 23.28
C THR A 509 4.20 -1.79 22.44
N HIS A 510 4.82 -0.87 21.71
CA HIS A 510 4.09 -0.03 20.78
C HIS A 510 4.94 0.33 19.56
N TYR A 511 4.26 0.66 18.47
CA TYR A 511 4.86 1.10 17.22
C TYR A 511 3.90 2.00 16.45
N SER A 512 4.43 2.98 15.71
CA SER A 512 3.57 3.78 14.84
C SER A 512 3.08 2.93 13.67
N ARG A 513 1.78 3.02 13.38
CA ARG A 513 1.14 2.36 12.25
C ARG A 513 1.81 2.80 10.94
N ALA A 514 2.11 1.86 10.04
CA ALA A 514 2.39 2.19 8.65
C ALA A 514 1.08 2.50 7.94
N GLY A 515 0.61 3.74 8.10
CA GLY A 515 -0.66 4.19 7.55
C GLY A 515 -1.18 5.44 8.23
N TYR A 516 -2.21 6.02 7.64
CA TYR A 516 -2.77 7.29 8.10
C TYR A 516 -4.24 7.40 7.69
N GLY A 517 -5.01 8.16 8.47
CA GLY A 517 -6.32 8.66 8.09
C GLY A 517 -6.20 9.99 7.37
N LYS A 518 -7.06 10.23 6.39
CA LYS A 518 -6.94 11.37 5.48
C LYS A 518 -8.28 11.91 4.99
N LEU A 519 -8.26 13.15 4.52
CA LEU A 519 -9.16 13.61 3.47
C LEU A 519 -8.52 13.30 2.11
N GLY A 520 -9.09 12.35 1.37
CA GLY A 520 -8.75 12.08 -0.03
C GLY A 520 -9.58 12.94 -0.97
N PHE A 521 -9.06 13.21 -2.17
CA PHE A 521 -9.71 14.11 -3.13
C PHE A 521 -9.92 13.47 -4.51
N ARG A 522 -10.89 14.00 -5.24
CA ARG A 522 -10.88 13.95 -6.71
C ARG A 522 -10.12 15.16 -7.22
N ALA A 523 -8.81 15.01 -7.39
CA ALA A 523 -7.94 16.08 -7.87
C ALA A 523 -8.11 16.39 -9.38
N ASP A 524 -9.12 15.81 -10.02
CA ASP A 524 -9.55 16.07 -11.40
C ASP A 524 -11.03 16.54 -11.48
N PHE A 525 -11.67 16.83 -10.34
CA PHE A 525 -13.07 17.24 -10.30
C PHE A 525 -13.39 18.27 -9.21
N GLY A 526 -14.26 19.23 -9.53
CA GLY A 526 -14.68 20.29 -8.62
C GLY A 526 -13.52 21.18 -8.14
N PRO A 527 -13.69 21.98 -7.08
CA PRO A 527 -12.63 22.85 -6.58
C PRO A 527 -11.37 22.10 -6.13
N ALA A 528 -11.49 20.85 -5.70
CA ALA A 528 -10.35 20.04 -5.26
C ALA A 528 -9.36 19.71 -6.39
N GLN A 529 -9.69 19.98 -7.66
CA GLN A 529 -8.74 19.87 -8.77
C GLN A 529 -7.58 20.87 -8.66
N PHE A 530 -7.79 22.02 -8.01
CA PHE A 530 -6.78 23.05 -7.84
C PHE A 530 -5.97 22.82 -6.56
N SER A 531 -4.64 22.74 -6.65
CA SER A 531 -3.75 22.54 -5.50
C SER A 531 -3.95 23.60 -4.41
N ALA A 532 -4.14 24.87 -4.80
CA ALA A 532 -4.44 25.96 -3.89
C ALA A 532 -5.64 25.68 -2.96
N VAL A 533 -6.67 24.96 -3.44
CA VAL A 533 -7.82 24.58 -2.61
C VAL A 533 -7.43 23.50 -1.61
N ARG A 534 -6.66 22.48 -2.03
CA ARG A 534 -6.21 21.40 -1.14
C ARG A 534 -5.26 21.93 -0.06
N GLN A 535 -4.37 22.86 -0.43
CA GLN A 535 -3.51 23.61 0.50
C GLN A 535 -4.34 24.46 1.47
N ALA A 536 -5.34 25.21 0.98
CA ALA A 536 -6.22 26.00 1.83
C ALA A 536 -7.01 25.13 2.82
N ILE A 537 -7.48 23.96 2.40
CA ILE A 537 -8.11 22.98 3.29
C ILE A 537 -7.13 22.57 4.40
N ALA A 538 -5.89 22.21 4.05
CA ALA A 538 -4.88 21.83 5.03
C ALA A 538 -4.59 22.96 6.04
N PHE A 539 -4.39 24.20 5.57
CA PHE A 539 -4.18 25.37 6.44
C PHE A 539 -5.40 25.71 7.31
N CYS A 540 -6.63 25.46 6.84
CA CYS A 540 -7.82 25.72 7.66
C CYS A 540 -7.94 24.76 8.84
N MET A 541 -7.41 23.54 8.73
CA MET A 541 -7.62 22.47 9.70
C MET A 541 -6.56 22.45 10.79
N ASN A 542 -6.99 22.36 12.06
CA ASN A 542 -6.07 22.04 13.14
C ASN A 542 -5.76 20.54 13.17
N ARG A 543 -4.84 20.12 12.30
CA ARG A 543 -4.47 18.70 12.11
C ARG A 543 -3.88 18.08 13.38
N GLY A 544 -3.10 18.84 14.14
CA GLY A 544 -2.54 18.37 15.42
C GLY A 544 -3.62 18.08 16.47
N GLN A 545 -4.58 18.99 16.62
CA GLN A 545 -5.72 18.78 17.53
C GLN A 545 -6.63 17.66 17.03
N PHE A 546 -6.88 17.59 15.71
CA PHE A 546 -7.64 16.50 15.10
C PHE A 546 -7.02 15.13 15.41
N ALA A 547 -5.71 14.98 15.18
CA ALA A 547 -4.98 13.75 15.47
C ALA A 547 -5.09 13.39 16.95
N LYS A 548 -4.86 14.37 17.84
CA LYS A 548 -4.96 14.16 19.29
C LYS A 548 -6.34 13.69 19.72
N ASP A 549 -7.40 14.33 19.22
CA ASP A 549 -8.78 13.99 19.58
C ASP A 549 -9.17 12.60 19.06
N PHE A 550 -8.83 12.28 17.81
CA PHE A 550 -9.15 10.99 17.21
C PHE A 550 -8.37 9.82 17.84
N THR A 551 -7.08 10.01 18.13
CA THR A 551 -6.25 8.92 18.68
C THR A 551 -6.30 8.85 20.21
N GLY A 552 -6.92 9.83 20.87
CA GLY A 552 -6.84 10.01 22.32
C GLY A 552 -5.44 10.35 22.81
N GLY A 553 -4.57 10.90 21.95
CA GLY A 553 -3.17 11.19 22.25
C GLY A 553 -2.17 10.10 21.85
N TYR A 554 -2.63 8.92 21.44
CA TYR A 554 -1.79 7.81 20.97
C TYR A 554 -1.58 7.86 19.46
N GLY A 555 -0.98 8.95 18.98
CA GLY A 555 -0.68 9.17 17.57
C GLY A 555 -0.39 10.62 17.25
N GLY A 556 -0.20 10.92 15.97
CA GLY A 556 0.19 12.24 15.51
C GLY A 556 -0.16 12.51 14.06
N VAL A 557 0.36 13.61 13.52
CA VAL A 557 0.21 13.98 12.11
C VAL A 557 1.39 13.42 11.31
N VAL A 558 1.13 13.00 10.08
CA VAL A 558 2.17 12.77 9.06
C VAL A 558 1.91 13.76 7.91
N ASP A 559 2.95 14.11 7.15
CA ASP A 559 2.85 15.13 6.10
C ASP A 559 2.92 14.55 4.68
N GLY A 560 2.87 13.23 4.58
CA GLY A 560 2.88 12.52 3.31
C GLY A 560 2.45 11.06 3.43
N PRO A 561 2.38 10.35 2.29
CA PRO A 561 2.02 8.95 2.21
C PRO A 561 3.20 8.07 2.64
N TYR A 562 3.65 8.17 3.88
CA TYR A 562 4.79 7.42 4.40
C TYR A 562 4.65 7.02 5.86
N TYR A 563 5.49 6.08 6.27
CA TYR A 563 5.71 5.70 7.66
C TYR A 563 7.07 6.25 8.12
N THR A 564 7.10 7.01 9.21
CA THR A 564 8.32 7.66 9.73
C THR A 564 9.37 6.66 10.25
N GLY A 565 8.98 5.43 10.59
CA GLY A 565 9.92 4.40 10.98
C GLY A 565 10.60 3.66 9.81
N SER A 566 10.13 3.87 8.58
CA SER A 566 10.70 3.23 7.37
C SER A 566 12.13 3.68 7.09
N TRP A 567 12.93 2.80 6.48
CA TRP A 567 14.34 3.09 6.22
C TRP A 567 14.50 4.25 5.23
N MET A 568 13.65 4.33 4.19
CA MET A 568 13.71 5.38 3.18
C MET A 568 13.37 6.75 3.75
N TYR A 569 12.41 6.85 4.69
CA TYR A 569 12.12 8.11 5.39
C TYR A 569 13.33 8.57 6.20
N LYS A 570 13.93 7.67 6.99
CA LYS A 570 15.09 7.99 7.83
C LYS A 570 16.27 8.46 6.98
N GLU A 571 16.49 7.83 5.83
CA GLU A 571 17.56 8.20 4.91
C GLU A 571 17.28 9.55 4.21
N ALA A 572 16.06 9.76 3.71
CA ALA A 572 15.66 11.04 3.12
C ALA A 572 15.78 12.22 4.09
N VAL A 573 15.45 12.03 5.38
CA VAL A 573 15.67 13.06 6.42
C VAL A 573 17.15 13.38 6.59
N LYS A 574 18.05 12.39 6.57
CA LYS A 574 19.51 12.64 6.62
C LYS A 574 19.99 13.42 5.39
N GLN A 575 19.33 13.22 4.25
CA GLN A 575 19.57 13.92 2.99
C GLN A 575 18.87 15.30 2.93
N GLY A 576 18.35 15.81 4.05
CA GLY A 576 17.83 17.16 4.17
C GLY A 576 16.39 17.35 3.68
N MET A 577 15.54 16.31 3.74
CA MET A 577 14.12 16.44 3.36
C MET A 577 13.42 17.59 4.10
N VAL A 578 12.82 18.51 3.34
CA VAL A 578 12.02 19.64 3.83
C VAL A 578 10.57 19.43 3.39
N LEU A 579 9.64 19.46 4.35
CA LEU A 579 8.21 19.35 4.09
C LEU A 579 7.47 20.53 4.73
N ASN A 580 6.40 20.97 4.07
CA ASN A 580 5.49 21.94 4.65
C ASN A 580 4.56 21.22 5.65
N ALA A 581 4.62 21.66 6.90
CA ALA A 581 3.78 21.16 7.98
C ALA A 581 2.35 21.76 7.96
N TYR A 582 2.01 22.61 6.99
CA TYR A 582 0.71 23.28 6.81
C TYR A 582 0.07 23.70 8.15
N ALA A 583 0.83 24.49 8.92
CA ALA A 583 0.39 24.95 10.23
C ALA A 583 -0.91 25.75 10.11
N THR A 584 -1.86 25.49 10.99
CA THR A 584 -3.22 26.07 10.92
C THR A 584 -3.18 27.60 10.82
N SER A 585 -3.72 28.17 9.74
CA SER A 585 -3.67 29.59 9.45
C SER A 585 -4.76 29.99 8.43
N ALA A 586 -5.75 30.77 8.87
CA ALA A 586 -6.75 31.34 7.95
C ALA A 586 -6.11 32.28 6.92
N ASP A 587 -5.10 33.06 7.34
CA ASP A 587 -4.41 34.02 6.47
C ASP A 587 -3.67 33.29 5.35
N SER A 588 -2.92 32.23 5.68
CA SER A 588 -2.23 31.42 4.67
C SER A 588 -3.21 30.70 3.73
N ALA A 589 -4.34 30.22 4.25
CA ALA A 589 -5.41 29.66 3.42
C ALA A 589 -5.97 30.70 2.43
N ILE A 590 -6.21 31.94 2.89
CA ILE A 590 -6.68 33.05 2.05
C ILE A 590 -5.63 33.43 1.00
N GLU A 591 -4.35 33.48 1.38
CA GLU A 591 -3.24 33.82 0.49
C GLU A 591 -3.12 32.82 -0.66
N VAL A 592 -3.08 31.51 -0.36
CA VAL A 592 -3.00 30.50 -1.42
C VAL A 592 -4.24 30.49 -2.31
N LEU A 593 -5.43 30.76 -1.77
CA LEU A 593 -6.65 30.89 -2.58
C LEU A 593 -6.61 32.12 -3.50
N LYS A 594 -6.09 33.25 -3.02
CA LYS A 594 -5.94 34.47 -3.83
C LYS A 594 -4.95 34.26 -4.97
N ALA A 595 -3.80 33.67 -4.66
CA ALA A 595 -2.82 33.26 -5.67
C ALA A 595 -3.46 32.28 -6.67
N GLY A 596 -4.25 31.33 -6.14
CA GLY A 596 -5.08 30.36 -6.85
C GLY A 596 -6.23 30.91 -7.70
N GLY A 597 -6.38 32.23 -7.83
CA GLY A 597 -7.42 32.87 -8.63
C GLY A 597 -8.84 32.84 -8.06
N TRP A 598 -9.04 32.52 -6.78
CA TRP A 598 -10.35 32.51 -6.10
C TRP A 598 -10.76 33.92 -5.64
N ASN A 599 -10.77 34.86 -6.57
CA ASN A 599 -10.85 36.31 -6.31
C ASN A 599 -12.21 36.93 -6.64
N TYR A 600 -13.22 36.15 -7.03
CA TYR A 600 -14.48 36.65 -7.55
C TYR A 600 -15.70 36.25 -6.72
N ALA A 601 -16.82 36.93 -6.95
CA ALA A 601 -18.16 36.53 -6.55
C ALA A 601 -18.91 35.85 -7.71
N ALA A 602 -20.12 35.35 -7.45
CA ALA A 602 -20.93 34.61 -8.42
C ALA A 602 -21.31 35.41 -9.69
N ASP A 603 -21.38 36.73 -9.59
CA ASP A 603 -21.70 37.63 -10.71
C ASP A 603 -20.45 38.13 -11.45
N GLY A 604 -19.27 37.62 -11.09
CA GLY A 604 -17.99 37.98 -11.67
C GLY A 604 -17.36 39.27 -11.15
N SER A 605 -17.99 39.93 -10.16
CA SER A 605 -17.36 41.03 -9.42
C SER A 605 -16.25 40.54 -8.49
N GLU A 606 -15.41 41.46 -7.99
CA GLU A 606 -14.38 41.11 -7.00
C GLU A 606 -14.99 40.58 -5.70
N TYR A 607 -14.37 39.55 -5.13
CA TYR A 607 -14.81 38.97 -3.88
C TYR A 607 -14.69 39.97 -2.72
N VAL A 608 -15.77 40.10 -1.94
CA VAL A 608 -15.80 40.91 -0.70
C VAL A 608 -16.12 40.04 0.52
N GLU A 609 -17.20 39.25 0.44
CA GLU A 609 -17.65 38.37 1.51
C GLU A 609 -18.42 37.16 0.94
N GLY A 610 -18.67 36.14 1.78
CA GLY A 610 -19.41 34.94 1.40
C GLY A 610 -18.53 33.91 0.67
N VAL A 611 -19.06 33.27 -0.37
CA VAL A 611 -18.37 32.23 -1.14
C VAL A 611 -17.51 32.84 -2.24
N ARG A 612 -16.24 32.43 -2.31
CA ARG A 612 -15.33 32.77 -3.41
C ARG A 612 -15.67 32.00 -4.67
N TYR A 613 -15.37 32.61 -5.82
CA TYR A 613 -15.49 32.00 -7.13
C TYR A 613 -14.17 32.11 -7.87
N LYS A 614 -13.82 31.07 -8.63
CA LYS A 614 -12.70 31.08 -9.58
C LYS A 614 -13.24 31.30 -10.99
N LYS A 615 -12.70 32.30 -11.68
CA LYS A 615 -12.96 32.53 -13.10
C LYS A 615 -12.23 31.48 -13.94
N ILE A 616 -12.94 30.80 -14.82
CA ILE A 616 -12.46 29.80 -15.78
C ILE A 616 -12.85 30.29 -17.18
N PRO A 617 -11.86 30.60 -18.04
CA PRO A 617 -12.14 31.05 -19.39
C PRO A 617 -12.98 30.02 -20.18
N ALA A 618 -13.83 30.52 -21.08
CA ALA A 618 -14.75 29.69 -21.87
C ALA A 618 -14.08 28.48 -22.55
N GLU A 619 -12.85 28.67 -23.05
CA GLU A 619 -12.08 27.66 -23.78
C GLU A 619 -11.58 26.50 -22.91
N TYR A 620 -11.53 26.68 -21.59
CA TYR A 620 -11.11 25.65 -20.63
C TYR A 620 -12.29 25.08 -19.81
N ALA A 621 -13.51 25.57 -20.04
CA ALA A 621 -14.68 25.16 -19.28
C ALA A 621 -15.28 23.86 -19.84
N THR A 622 -14.87 22.73 -19.25
CA THR A 622 -15.47 21.41 -19.51
C THR A 622 -16.92 21.34 -19.05
N ASP A 623 -17.68 20.35 -19.51
CA ASP A 623 -19.06 20.16 -19.06
C ASP A 623 -19.14 19.90 -17.54
N LYS A 624 -18.16 19.17 -16.98
CA LYS A 624 -18.04 18.97 -15.52
C LYS A 624 -17.88 20.30 -14.76
N VAL A 625 -17.13 21.26 -15.31
CA VAL A 625 -16.99 22.61 -14.74
C VAL A 625 -18.31 23.37 -14.80
N LYS A 626 -18.97 23.36 -15.98
CA LYS A 626 -20.22 24.08 -16.22
C LYS A 626 -21.37 23.59 -15.33
N GLU A 627 -21.40 22.30 -15.07
CA GLU A 627 -22.47 21.63 -14.32
C GLU A 627 -22.20 21.56 -12.80
N TYR A 628 -21.01 21.99 -12.35
CA TYR A 628 -20.65 21.91 -10.94
C TYR A 628 -21.62 22.71 -10.05
N GLN A 629 -22.09 22.06 -8.98
CA GLN A 629 -22.95 22.66 -7.97
C GLN A 629 -22.76 22.00 -6.60
N SER A 630 -23.16 22.71 -5.55
CA SER A 630 -23.24 22.15 -4.20
C SER A 630 -24.30 21.04 -4.14
N VAL A 631 -24.15 20.09 -3.22
CA VAL A 631 -25.11 18.98 -3.02
C VAL A 631 -26.56 19.48 -2.83
N ASP A 632 -26.76 20.63 -2.18
CA ASP A 632 -28.07 21.23 -1.97
C ASP A 632 -28.53 22.18 -3.10
N GLY A 633 -27.69 22.40 -4.11
CA GLY A 633 -27.93 23.30 -5.23
C GLY A 633 -27.89 24.80 -4.90
N ALA A 634 -27.49 25.20 -3.69
CA ALA A 634 -27.41 26.59 -3.28
C ALA A 634 -26.34 27.39 -4.05
N TYR A 635 -25.25 26.72 -4.42
CA TYR A 635 -24.15 27.31 -5.18
C TYR A 635 -23.92 26.49 -6.45
N LYS A 636 -23.65 27.17 -7.55
CA LYS A 636 -23.39 26.54 -8.85
C LYS A 636 -22.47 27.40 -9.69
N THR A 637 -21.80 26.79 -10.65
CA THR A 637 -21.06 27.53 -11.66
C THR A 637 -21.99 28.49 -12.40
N THR A 638 -21.55 29.74 -12.56
CA THR A 638 -22.29 30.80 -13.27
C THR A 638 -21.55 31.21 -14.54
N GLU A 639 -22.29 31.51 -15.60
CA GLU A 639 -21.71 32.08 -16.83
C GLU A 639 -21.87 33.61 -16.79
N VAL A 640 -20.76 34.33 -16.93
CA VAL A 640 -20.72 35.79 -16.95
C VAL A 640 -19.82 36.25 -18.09
N ASN A 641 -20.40 36.99 -19.04
CA ASN A 641 -19.69 37.50 -20.22
C ASN A 641 -18.95 36.42 -21.04
N GLY A 642 -19.49 35.19 -21.07
CA GLY A 642 -18.94 34.05 -21.81
C GLY A 642 -17.93 33.21 -21.02
N ASP A 643 -17.43 33.69 -19.89
CA ASP A 643 -16.56 32.93 -18.99
C ASP A 643 -17.37 32.29 -17.86
N TYR A 644 -16.81 31.27 -17.22
CA TYR A 644 -17.46 30.50 -16.16
C TYR A 644 -16.84 30.80 -14.80
N TYR A 645 -17.67 30.90 -13.77
CA TYR A 645 -17.25 31.21 -12.41
C TYR A 645 -17.65 30.03 -11.52
N MET A 646 -16.66 29.23 -11.11
CA MET A 646 -16.87 28.04 -10.27
C MET A 646 -16.89 28.44 -8.79
N PRO A 647 -17.88 28.01 -7.98
CA PRO A 647 -17.93 28.29 -6.55
C PRO A 647 -16.88 27.48 -5.77
N LEU A 648 -16.28 28.10 -4.74
CA LEU A 648 -15.40 27.44 -3.76
C LEU A 648 -16.25 26.66 -2.74
N VAL A 649 -16.89 25.61 -3.23
CA VAL A 649 -17.73 24.72 -2.42
C VAL A 649 -17.18 23.31 -2.51
N ILE A 650 -16.91 22.68 -1.36
CA ILE A 650 -16.46 21.30 -1.28
C ILE A 650 -17.64 20.40 -0.98
N ASN A 651 -17.92 19.45 -1.88
CA ASN A 651 -18.86 18.37 -1.62
C ASN A 651 -18.09 17.18 -1.05
N TRP A 652 -18.24 16.95 0.25
CA TRP A 652 -17.57 15.88 1.00
C TRP A 652 -18.49 14.67 1.21
N TYR A 653 -18.02 13.47 0.91
CA TYR A 653 -18.70 12.23 1.31
C TYR A 653 -18.03 11.65 2.56
N GLY A 654 -18.79 11.55 3.65
CA GLY A 654 -18.36 10.90 4.88
C GLY A 654 -19.04 9.57 5.15
N THR A 655 -18.38 8.72 5.92
CA THR A 655 -18.90 7.39 6.24
C THR A 655 -19.75 7.44 7.52
N ALA A 656 -20.88 6.73 7.54
CA ALA A 656 -21.71 6.58 8.73
C ALA A 656 -20.98 5.83 9.86
N ASP A 657 -21.40 6.07 11.09
CA ASP A 657 -20.93 5.39 12.30
C ASP A 657 -19.39 5.38 12.46
N ASN A 658 -18.78 6.55 12.21
CA ASN A 658 -17.34 6.72 12.21
C ASN A 658 -16.95 8.01 12.95
N GLU A 659 -16.21 7.87 14.05
CA GLU A 659 -15.69 8.98 14.85
C GLU A 659 -14.85 9.96 14.02
N PHE A 660 -14.17 9.49 12.97
CA PHE A 660 -13.48 10.36 12.01
C PHE A 660 -14.48 11.34 11.36
N THR A 661 -15.58 10.82 10.83
CA THR A 661 -16.63 11.65 10.19
C THR A 661 -17.25 12.63 11.19
N ASP A 662 -17.40 12.23 12.45
CA ASP A 662 -17.96 13.10 13.50
C ASP A 662 -17.03 14.28 13.81
N LEU A 663 -15.73 14.03 13.98
CA LEU A 663 -14.73 15.09 14.22
C LEU A 663 -14.61 16.05 13.03
N LEU A 664 -14.80 15.57 11.80
CA LEU A 664 -14.76 16.41 10.61
C LEU A 664 -15.97 17.36 10.50
N GLN A 665 -17.08 17.12 11.20
CA GLN A 665 -18.19 18.08 11.22
C GLN A 665 -17.74 19.45 11.73
N THR A 666 -16.94 19.50 12.78
CA THR A 666 -16.40 20.74 13.35
C THR A 666 -15.02 21.08 12.82
N GLY A 667 -14.15 20.06 12.67
CA GLY A 667 -12.77 20.24 12.22
C GLY A 667 -12.63 20.66 10.76
N PHE A 668 -13.65 20.39 9.93
CA PHE A 668 -13.65 20.72 8.50
C PHE A 668 -14.92 21.46 8.06
N LYS A 669 -16.11 20.87 8.25
CA LYS A 669 -17.33 21.40 7.64
C LYS A 669 -17.76 22.76 8.19
N THR A 670 -17.80 22.92 9.52
CA THR A 670 -18.19 24.18 10.18
C THR A 670 -16.98 24.92 10.76
N ASN A 671 -15.78 24.64 10.26
CA ASN A 671 -14.56 25.26 10.74
C ASN A 671 -14.56 26.77 10.42
N GLU A 672 -14.16 27.59 11.40
CA GLU A 672 -14.17 29.05 11.25
C GLU A 672 -13.16 29.55 10.22
N ASN A 673 -12.00 28.90 10.09
CA ASN A 673 -10.99 29.23 9.08
C ASN A 673 -11.49 28.91 7.68
N VAL A 674 -12.24 27.81 7.50
CA VAL A 674 -12.90 27.47 6.24
C VAL A 674 -13.86 28.58 5.83
N THR A 675 -14.67 29.05 6.78
CA THR A 675 -15.62 30.15 6.55
C THR A 675 -14.90 31.47 6.25
N ALA A 676 -13.85 31.79 7.02
CA ALA A 676 -13.04 33.00 6.83
C ALA A 676 -12.29 33.01 5.49
N ALA A 677 -11.89 31.83 5.00
CA ALA A 677 -11.30 31.66 3.68
C ALA A 677 -12.32 31.88 2.53
N GLY A 678 -13.61 32.02 2.82
CA GLY A 678 -14.67 32.15 1.82
C GLY A 678 -14.99 30.82 1.13
N MET A 679 -14.74 29.71 1.83
CA MET A 679 -15.03 28.35 1.40
C MET A 679 -16.25 27.81 2.15
N VAL A 680 -17.06 27.00 1.49
CA VAL A 680 -18.21 26.31 2.09
C VAL A 680 -18.08 24.81 1.87
N VAL A 681 -18.45 24.02 2.88
CA VAL A 681 -18.41 22.55 2.80
C VAL A 681 -19.81 22.00 3.01
N TYR A 682 -20.27 21.19 2.05
CA TYR A 682 -21.45 20.36 2.19
C TYR A 682 -21.03 18.91 2.36
N ASN A 683 -21.83 18.13 3.08
CA ASN A 683 -21.55 16.71 3.23
C ASN A 683 -22.77 15.82 2.98
N THR A 684 -22.48 14.62 2.51
CA THR A 684 -23.37 13.46 2.58
C THR A 684 -22.73 12.44 3.51
N ILE A 685 -23.53 11.80 4.37
CA ILE A 685 -23.06 10.71 5.25
C ILE A 685 -23.78 9.43 4.82
N GLY A 686 -23.02 8.37 4.56
CA GLY A 686 -23.57 7.09 4.16
C GLY A 686 -22.56 5.95 4.24
N ASP A 687 -22.86 4.82 3.61
CA ASP A 687 -22.01 3.64 3.68
C ASP A 687 -20.71 3.79 2.88
N PHE A 688 -19.71 2.97 3.23
CA PHE A 688 -18.39 3.00 2.60
C PHE A 688 -18.39 2.57 1.12
N ALA A 689 -19.14 1.53 0.74
CA ALA A 689 -19.17 1.05 -0.64
C ALA A 689 -19.74 2.09 -1.63
N PRO A 690 -20.85 2.79 -1.32
CA PRO A 690 -21.29 3.96 -2.10
C PRO A 690 -20.26 5.09 -2.17
N MET A 691 -19.56 5.39 -1.07
CA MET A 691 -18.48 6.39 -1.05
C MET A 691 -17.37 6.03 -2.05
N LEU A 692 -16.96 4.75 -2.07
CA LEU A 692 -15.93 4.27 -3.01
C LEU A 692 -16.37 4.39 -4.46
N ASP A 693 -17.62 4.04 -4.79
CA ASP A 693 -18.16 4.20 -6.15
C ASP A 693 -18.16 5.67 -6.62
N GLU A 694 -18.42 6.61 -5.71
CA GLU A 694 -18.31 8.06 -5.97
C GLU A 694 -16.85 8.51 -6.13
N LEU A 695 -15.92 7.98 -5.31
CA LEU A 695 -14.48 8.25 -5.46
C LEU A 695 -13.96 7.70 -6.79
N TYR A 696 -14.34 6.48 -7.16
CA TYR A 696 -13.94 5.88 -8.44
C TYR A 696 -14.65 6.52 -9.63
N GLN A 697 -15.79 7.18 -9.41
CA GLN A 697 -16.75 7.57 -10.47
C GLN A 697 -17.08 6.38 -11.38
N ALA A 698 -17.26 5.21 -10.76
CA ALA A 698 -17.52 3.95 -11.44
C ALA A 698 -18.42 3.07 -10.58
N ALA A 699 -19.31 2.30 -11.21
CA ALA A 699 -20.23 1.40 -10.52
C ALA A 699 -19.53 0.08 -10.14
N VAL A 700 -18.47 0.15 -9.33
CA VAL A 700 -17.70 -1.03 -8.85
C VAL A 700 -18.57 -1.88 -7.93
N TYR A 701 -19.34 -1.22 -7.06
CA TYR A 701 -20.29 -1.85 -6.14
C TYR A 701 -21.76 -1.61 -6.54
N GLY A 702 -22.02 -0.80 -7.58
CA GLY A 702 -23.33 -0.62 -8.19
C GLY A 702 -24.11 0.61 -7.72
N TYR A 703 -23.45 1.56 -7.06
CA TYR A 703 -24.06 2.76 -6.47
C TYR A 703 -23.83 4.03 -7.27
N TYR A 704 -22.80 4.10 -8.13
CA TYR A 704 -22.50 5.31 -8.89
C TYR A 704 -23.59 5.67 -9.90
N SER A 705 -24.08 6.91 -9.85
CA SER A 705 -25.20 7.39 -10.67
C SER A 705 -24.80 7.88 -12.08
N GLY A 706 -23.50 7.97 -12.36
CA GLY A 706 -22.97 8.48 -13.63
C GLY A 706 -22.73 9.99 -13.67
N THR A 707 -23.17 10.75 -12.66
CA THR A 707 -22.89 12.20 -12.54
C THR A 707 -22.01 12.45 -11.33
N PRO A 708 -20.77 12.95 -11.51
CA PRO A 708 -19.90 13.30 -10.39
C PRO A 708 -20.52 14.35 -9.47
N MET A 709 -20.46 14.11 -8.15
CA MET A 709 -20.98 15.05 -7.15
C MET A 709 -19.93 15.45 -6.11
N TYR A 710 -19.13 14.49 -5.64
CA TYR A 710 -18.21 14.69 -4.52
C TYR A 710 -16.77 14.87 -5.00
N CYS A 711 -16.02 15.71 -4.28
CA CYS A 711 -14.61 15.97 -4.55
C CYS A 711 -13.70 15.76 -3.33
N ALA A 712 -14.27 15.48 -2.15
CA ALA A 712 -13.55 15.15 -0.93
C ALA A 712 -14.18 13.94 -0.22
N PHE A 713 -13.35 13.12 0.43
CA PHE A 713 -13.74 11.83 1.04
C PHE A 713 -12.89 11.57 2.29
N ASN A 714 -13.43 11.00 3.38
CA ASN A 714 -12.60 10.59 4.52
C ASN A 714 -12.50 9.07 4.63
N PHE A 715 -11.27 8.58 4.66
CA PHE A 715 -10.94 7.17 4.83
C PHE A 715 -9.49 7.03 5.33
N ALA A 716 -9.06 5.80 5.58
CA ALA A 716 -7.69 5.52 6.00
C ALA A 716 -6.98 4.61 5.00
N THR A 717 -5.66 4.75 4.91
CA THR A 717 -4.78 3.91 4.10
C THR A 717 -3.73 3.27 4.99
N GLY A 718 -3.45 1.98 4.77
CA GLY A 718 -2.34 1.27 5.38
C GLY A 718 -1.31 0.86 4.33
N PHE A 719 -0.03 0.83 4.71
CA PHE A 719 1.07 0.29 3.93
C PHE A 719 1.41 -1.09 4.49
N ASN A 720 0.95 -2.12 3.80
CA ASN A 720 1.16 -3.53 4.17
C ASN A 720 2.37 -4.15 3.46
N SER A 721 3.08 -3.37 2.65
CA SER A 721 4.25 -3.79 1.88
C SER A 721 5.45 -2.93 2.24
N ALA A 722 6.60 -3.59 2.25
CA ALA A 722 7.92 -2.99 2.27
C ALA A 722 8.27 -2.29 0.95
N VAL A 723 7.68 -2.76 -0.16
CA VAL A 723 7.85 -2.17 -1.48
C VAL A 723 7.06 -0.86 -1.53
N TYR A 724 7.78 0.23 -1.73
CA TYR A 724 7.19 1.55 -1.93
C TYR A 724 7.34 1.92 -3.42
N ASP A 725 6.39 1.47 -4.24
CA ASP A 725 6.38 1.70 -5.68
C ASP A 725 5.09 2.41 -6.08
N TYR A 726 5.24 3.56 -6.69
CA TYR A 726 4.15 4.41 -7.17
C TYR A 726 4.21 4.62 -8.70
N ALA A 727 5.18 4.01 -9.40
CA ALA A 727 5.28 4.10 -10.85
C ALA A 727 3.94 3.71 -11.50
N TYR A 728 3.62 4.34 -12.63
CA TYR A 728 2.31 4.30 -13.31
C TYR A 728 1.14 4.91 -12.54
N GLY A 729 1.17 4.93 -11.21
CA GLY A 729 0.09 5.46 -10.36
C GLY A 729 -0.14 6.96 -10.50
N LEU A 730 0.84 7.67 -11.06
CA LEU A 730 0.87 9.12 -11.26
C LEU A 730 0.87 9.52 -12.74
N THR A 731 0.61 8.55 -13.63
CA THR A 731 0.75 8.75 -15.07
C THR A 731 -0.14 9.86 -15.61
N ILE A 732 0.37 10.66 -16.56
CA ILE A 732 -0.44 11.60 -17.32
C ILE A 732 -0.96 11.03 -18.64
N ASN A 733 -0.58 9.79 -18.98
CA ASN A 733 -1.02 9.11 -20.20
C ASN A 733 -2.53 8.80 -20.14
N PRO A 734 -3.37 9.41 -21.00
CA PRO A 734 -4.82 9.20 -20.96
C PRO A 734 -5.26 7.75 -21.16
N ALA A 735 -4.46 6.92 -21.83
CA ALA A 735 -4.78 5.50 -22.06
C ALA A 735 -4.65 4.63 -20.80
N MET A 736 -3.87 5.10 -19.82
CA MET A 736 -3.57 4.42 -18.57
C MET A 736 -4.21 5.10 -17.35
N TYR A 737 -4.41 6.41 -17.39
CA TYR A 737 -4.84 7.22 -16.25
C TYR A 737 -6.01 6.65 -15.46
N ASP A 738 -7.14 6.36 -16.11
CA ASP A 738 -8.35 5.90 -15.42
C ASP A 738 -8.17 4.53 -14.72
N ASP A 739 -7.24 3.70 -15.20
CA ASP A 739 -7.01 2.35 -14.69
C ASP A 739 -5.96 2.34 -13.54
N TYR A 740 -5.04 3.31 -13.52
CA TYR A 740 -3.87 3.30 -12.61
C TYR A 740 -3.83 4.45 -11.61
N SER A 741 -4.54 5.55 -11.87
CA SER A 741 -4.45 6.78 -11.09
C SER A 741 -4.74 6.56 -9.60
N GLN A 742 -3.76 6.87 -8.75
CA GLN A 742 -3.90 6.72 -7.29
C GLN A 742 -4.60 7.91 -6.62
N TYR A 743 -4.37 9.13 -7.13
CA TYR A 743 -4.87 10.37 -6.50
C TYR A 743 -5.82 11.18 -7.39
N TYR A 744 -6.11 10.69 -8.59
CA TYR A 744 -6.87 11.43 -9.61
C TYR A 744 -6.25 12.80 -9.87
N LEU A 745 -4.92 12.84 -9.92
CA LEU A 745 -4.14 14.05 -10.13
C LEU A 745 -3.24 13.85 -11.34
N LYS A 746 -3.21 14.85 -12.22
CA LYS A 746 -2.17 15.02 -13.24
C LYS A 746 -1.28 16.17 -12.79
N ASP A 747 0.02 15.97 -12.76
CA ASP A 747 0.96 17.03 -12.47
C ASP A 747 1.43 17.64 -13.80
N TYR A 748 1.29 18.95 -13.95
CA TYR A 748 1.72 19.62 -15.16
C TYR A 748 3.24 19.56 -15.37
N ALA A 749 4.02 19.43 -14.29
CA ALA A 749 5.47 19.28 -14.38
C ALA A 749 5.88 18.03 -15.17
N ASP A 750 4.99 17.03 -15.30
CA ASP A 750 5.23 15.84 -16.12
C ASP A 750 4.90 16.05 -17.60
N VAL A 751 4.40 17.20 -18.03
CA VAL A 751 3.99 17.43 -19.42
C VAL A 751 5.18 17.94 -20.23
N TYR A 752 5.60 17.16 -21.24
CA TYR A 752 6.50 17.63 -22.29
C TYR A 752 5.72 17.87 -23.58
N LEU A 753 5.74 19.11 -24.10
CA LEU A 753 5.07 19.47 -25.34
C LEU A 753 5.94 19.11 -26.56
N LEU A 754 5.39 18.33 -27.48
CA LEU A 754 6.06 17.94 -28.72
C LEU A 754 5.96 19.07 -29.76
N LYS A 755 7.03 19.28 -30.52
CA LYS A 755 7.18 20.39 -31.48
C LYS A 755 6.62 20.10 -32.86
#